data_AF-W4H175-F1
#
_entry.id   AF-W4H175-F1
#
_cell.length_a   1.000
_cell.length_b   1.000
_cell.length_c   1.000
_cell.angle_alpha   90.00
_cell.angle_beta   90.00
_cell.angle_gamma   90.00
#
_symmetry.space_group_name_H-M   'P 1'
#
loop_
_entity.id
_entity.type
_entity.pdbx_description
1 polymer ?
#
loop_
_entity_poly.entity_id
_entity_poly.type
_entity_poly.pdbx_seq_one_letter_code
_entity_poly.pdbx_strand_id
1 'polypeptide(L)'
;MVSKAFQVAATVLALAVDIVSGQTCSEFRNVDFDGYDISTTNRANPTECCADCEITPNCKLYNWFDGVCYLKSAQGSSILLPGAVSGILGMVSAPTTSKPIHSTCSILPDVDLDGGDIGATYQSDPANCCADCKSTLGCKAYNWFDGVCYLKNARGNSYPLPGAVSGLIATAQPTTLPPPPASTPKPTPTPTTVPIPVPTPKPTPAPTPVPTPNPTPKLTPVPTPAPAPKPTLVPTPVPTPAPTSKPTPVPTSAPSPAPTPKPTLVPTPVPTPAPTSKPIPVPTPVPTPVPTPKPTPVPTPVPTPPPTPKPTRVPTPVPSPAPIPKPTPKPTPVPTPAPTSKPTPVPTPVPSPAPTPKPTPKPTPKPTLVPTPVPTPPPTPKPTPLPTPVPTPAPTPKLTPASTKPTPVPTLAPTPAPTTTIVPSCPRIRKSWDALTAAEKETFVSAIEIAMDRGLYQKFVLIHQEQMGNREAHGTCVFLFWHRKFLLGFENMLRSLGDQYKCLTLPYWDYVQNYATMQNTPQAQRCTSIETCSPIATGLGGSTRGSVFRGSIFGYTFPSNRCVNQRPVNHMCTTPGSASCPKCTPRGNWANTAMISDMGIANVRQSVLGGSNILTVSDNIENSPHNMIHATLNGPMANAQMSPVDPIFFMHHNTIDLLHTIYYHCKVESLNLSDLQQQNDLRSFQGCSTSNGETVGPTSSLRMRLVVSGQTIEVANDPLIGSFFKDLPTQYYKLTDARQLGYSFDIKGLLGDMYTTCGSSSSSTGGIESVQEVSHANVTIDHVVEPVVLAENQNVLAFEDAVLAQADSQGLTTDEAYLEVQKMNLLLQENCMPGSVADFTPEFKAEWHITGSSKSFALLQDIKSGTNPVRIEHWQDILSKFYNCRGDVKEVV
;
A
#
# COMPACT_ATOMS: atom_id res chain seq x y z
N MET A 1 1.66 -37.29 93.14
CA MET A 1 1.68 -38.77 93.05
C MET A 1 2.04 -39.11 91.60
N VAL A 2 3.20 -39.72 91.35
CA VAL A 2 3.38 -41.17 91.03
C VAL A 2 2.90 -41.52 89.61
N SER A 3 3.65 -42.13 88.69
CA SER A 3 5.10 -42.43 88.58
C SER A 3 5.43 -42.92 87.14
N LYS A 4 6.63 -42.55 86.63
CA LYS A 4 7.70 -43.38 85.98
C LYS A 4 7.32 -44.43 84.89
N ALA A 5 8.16 -44.79 83.90
CA ALA A 5 9.62 -44.71 83.71
C ALA A 5 9.97 -44.79 82.18
N PHE A 6 11.20 -44.90 81.64
CA PHE A 6 12.58 -45.10 82.16
C PHE A 6 13.60 -44.45 81.18
N GLN A 7 14.87 -44.33 81.57
CA GLN A 7 15.99 -43.68 80.84
C GLN A 7 16.66 -44.58 79.78
N VAL A 8 17.44 -43.98 78.85
CA VAL A 8 18.91 -44.17 78.63
C VAL A 8 19.41 -43.19 77.53
N ALA A 9 20.69 -42.84 77.52
CA ALA A 9 21.29 -41.75 76.72
C ALA A 9 22.18 -42.23 75.56
N ALA A 10 22.35 -41.41 74.51
CA ALA A 10 23.65 -40.81 74.11
C ALA A 10 23.69 -40.23 72.66
N THR A 11 24.51 -39.18 72.48
CA THR A 11 25.18 -38.70 71.25
C THR A 11 24.41 -38.00 70.11
N VAL A 12 24.58 -36.66 70.09
CA VAL A 12 24.76 -35.74 68.94
C VAL A 12 24.06 -36.06 67.61
N LEU A 13 23.04 -35.27 67.28
CA LEU A 13 22.73 -34.88 65.90
C LEU A 13 22.29 -33.40 65.86
N ALA A 14 22.51 -32.72 64.74
CA ALA A 14 22.44 -31.26 64.65
C ALA A 14 21.01 -30.69 64.81
N LEU A 15 20.92 -29.50 65.42
CA LEU A 15 19.77 -28.61 65.26
C LEU A 15 19.78 -28.04 63.83
N ALA A 16 19.17 -28.76 62.91
CA ALA A 16 18.69 -28.17 61.67
C ALA A 16 17.42 -27.38 62.00
N VAL A 17 17.44 -26.08 61.70
CA VAL A 17 16.20 -25.31 61.57
C VAL A 17 15.61 -25.69 60.22
N ASP A 18 14.44 -26.33 60.22
CA ASP A 18 13.71 -26.62 58.99
C ASP A 18 13.21 -25.30 58.37
N ILE A 19 14.02 -24.75 57.48
CA ILE A 19 13.59 -23.70 56.56
C ILE A 19 12.69 -24.39 55.52
N VAL A 20 11.39 -24.39 55.78
CA VAL A 20 10.40 -24.66 54.73
C VAL A 20 10.48 -23.50 53.74
N SER A 21 11.09 -23.73 52.58
CA SER A 21 11.01 -22.82 51.45
C SER A 21 9.56 -22.74 50.98
N GLY A 22 8.81 -21.78 51.50
CA GLY A 22 7.54 -21.39 50.91
C GLY A 22 7.79 -20.96 49.47
N GLN A 23 7.00 -21.49 48.54
CA GLN A 23 6.90 -20.87 47.23
C GLN A 23 6.21 -19.51 47.39
N THR A 24 6.38 -18.64 46.40
CA THR A 24 5.74 -17.32 46.41
C THR A 24 5.17 -17.09 45.03
N CYS A 25 3.87 -16.79 44.96
CA CYS A 25 3.26 -16.39 43.71
C CYS A 25 3.62 -14.94 43.39
N SER A 26 3.85 -14.65 42.11
CA SER A 26 3.77 -13.28 41.61
C SER A 26 2.33 -12.75 41.73
N GLU A 27 2.13 -11.43 41.74
CA GLU A 27 0.78 -10.83 41.77
C GLU A 27 0.57 -9.91 40.55
N PHE A 28 -0.51 -10.12 39.81
CA PHE A 28 -0.92 -9.34 38.65
C PHE A 28 -2.35 -8.81 38.86
N ARG A 29 -2.51 -7.49 38.93
CA ARG A 29 -3.81 -6.84 39.20
C ARG A 29 -4.56 -6.49 37.91
N ASN A 30 -5.88 -6.62 37.96
CA ASN A 30 -6.82 -6.49 36.85
C ASN A 30 -6.58 -7.46 35.69
N VAL A 31 -5.94 -8.61 35.97
CA VAL A 31 -5.58 -9.63 34.99
C VAL A 31 -6.30 -10.93 35.29
N ASP A 32 -6.91 -11.51 34.27
CA ASP A 32 -7.50 -12.84 34.26
C ASP A 32 -6.86 -13.65 33.11
N PHE A 33 -6.22 -14.78 33.41
CA PHE A 33 -5.72 -15.70 32.39
C PHE A 33 -6.83 -16.66 31.97
N ASP A 34 -7.21 -16.69 30.69
CA ASP A 34 -8.37 -17.45 30.21
C ASP A 34 -8.14 -18.98 30.22
N GLY A 35 -9.15 -19.73 30.70
CA GLY A 35 -9.19 -21.19 30.66
C GLY A 35 -8.20 -21.93 31.59
N TYR A 36 -8.03 -23.23 31.32
CA TYR A 36 -7.15 -24.17 32.06
C TYR A 36 -7.45 -24.37 33.56
N ASP A 37 -8.66 -23.98 34.00
CA ASP A 37 -9.17 -24.25 35.34
C ASP A 37 -9.21 -25.75 35.66
N ILE A 38 -8.65 -26.11 36.80
CA ILE A 38 -8.62 -27.48 37.34
C ILE A 38 -9.34 -27.60 38.68
N SER A 39 -9.52 -26.50 39.42
CA SER A 39 -10.28 -26.46 40.66
C SER A 39 -10.67 -25.03 41.03
N THR A 40 -11.60 -24.87 41.97
CA THR A 40 -11.95 -23.57 42.55
C THR A 40 -12.02 -23.64 44.07
N THR A 41 -11.63 -22.55 44.73
CA THR A 41 -11.76 -22.36 46.19
C THR A 41 -12.35 -20.98 46.47
N ASN A 42 -13.04 -20.81 47.60
CA ASN A 42 -13.62 -19.52 47.99
C ASN A 42 -12.71 -18.84 49.02
N ARG A 43 -12.22 -17.64 48.70
CA ARG A 43 -11.28 -16.86 49.51
C ARG A 43 -11.67 -15.39 49.52
N ALA A 44 -11.72 -14.77 50.69
CA ALA A 44 -12.05 -13.36 50.83
C ALA A 44 -10.96 -12.42 50.29
N ASN A 45 -9.72 -12.91 50.14
CA ASN A 45 -8.56 -12.14 49.70
C ASN A 45 -7.76 -12.93 48.63
N PRO A 46 -7.37 -12.31 47.50
CA PRO A 46 -6.55 -12.94 46.46
C PRO A 46 -5.20 -13.48 46.95
N THR A 47 -4.64 -12.97 48.05
CA THR A 47 -3.35 -13.48 48.57
C THR A 47 -3.44 -14.91 49.12
N GLU A 48 -4.64 -15.38 49.48
CA GLU A 48 -4.85 -16.74 49.99
C GLU A 48 -4.84 -17.80 48.86
N CYS A 49 -5.11 -17.41 47.61
CA CYS A 49 -5.16 -18.32 46.47
C CYS A 49 -3.82 -18.96 46.11
N CYS A 50 -2.71 -18.33 46.50
CA CYS A 50 -1.38 -18.89 46.24
C CYS A 50 -1.18 -20.22 46.99
N ALA A 51 -1.51 -20.24 48.30
CA ALA A 51 -1.42 -21.44 49.13
C ALA A 51 -2.39 -22.54 48.66
N ASP A 52 -3.58 -22.16 48.18
CA ASP A 52 -4.53 -23.11 47.57
C ASP A 52 -3.96 -23.72 46.28
N CYS A 53 -3.22 -22.96 45.48
CA CYS A 53 -2.53 -23.48 44.29
C CYS A 53 -1.37 -24.41 44.67
N GLU A 54 -0.54 -24.06 45.66
CA GLU A 54 0.59 -24.89 46.13
C GLU A 54 0.17 -26.30 46.54
N ILE A 55 -0.97 -26.44 47.22
CA ILE A 55 -1.48 -27.74 47.67
C ILE A 55 -2.34 -28.47 46.63
N THR A 56 -2.65 -27.84 45.49
CA THR A 56 -3.51 -28.40 44.44
C THR A 56 -2.67 -29.08 43.35
N PRO A 57 -2.75 -30.43 43.19
CA PRO A 57 -1.95 -31.14 42.21
C PRO A 57 -2.12 -30.60 40.78
N ASN A 58 -0.99 -30.33 40.12
CA ASN A 58 -0.88 -29.72 38.80
C ASN A 58 -1.27 -28.24 38.69
N CYS A 59 -1.58 -27.54 39.79
CA CYS A 59 -1.74 -26.08 39.74
C CYS A 59 -0.38 -25.40 39.51
N LYS A 60 -0.38 -24.33 38.69
CA LYS A 60 0.81 -23.51 38.39
C LYS A 60 0.54 -22.01 38.54
N LEU A 61 -0.73 -21.62 38.53
CA LEU A 61 -1.19 -20.25 38.73
C LEU A 61 -2.65 -20.25 39.19
N TYR A 62 -3.10 -19.11 39.70
CA TYR A 62 -4.50 -18.84 40.01
C TYR A 62 -4.96 -17.52 39.38
N ASN A 63 -6.27 -17.38 39.19
CA ASN A 63 -6.93 -16.09 39.07
C ASN A 63 -7.92 -15.94 40.23
N TRP A 64 -8.02 -14.78 40.86
CA TRP A 64 -9.03 -14.49 41.87
C TRP A 64 -9.98 -13.43 41.35
N PHE A 65 -11.29 -13.69 41.46
CA PHE A 65 -12.34 -12.73 41.14
C PHE A 65 -13.58 -12.98 42.00
N ASP A 66 -14.20 -11.89 42.49
CA ASP A 66 -15.43 -11.90 43.30
C ASP A 66 -15.45 -12.95 44.45
N GLY A 67 -14.32 -13.09 45.16
CA GLY A 67 -14.20 -14.01 46.29
C GLY A 67 -13.89 -15.47 45.92
N VAL A 68 -13.63 -15.78 44.65
CA VAL A 68 -13.33 -17.13 44.16
C VAL A 68 -11.93 -17.18 43.55
N CYS A 69 -11.09 -18.13 44.01
CA CYS A 69 -9.86 -18.51 43.34
C CYS A 69 -10.15 -19.59 42.30
N TYR A 70 -9.73 -19.36 41.06
CA TYR A 70 -9.75 -20.27 39.93
C TYR A 70 -8.34 -20.81 39.70
N LEU A 71 -8.09 -22.03 40.18
CA LEU A 71 -6.78 -22.68 40.19
C LEU A 71 -6.53 -23.36 38.85
N LYS A 72 -5.36 -23.12 38.23
CA LYS A 72 -5.10 -23.43 36.82
C LYS A 72 -3.83 -24.23 36.58
N SER A 73 -3.88 -25.09 35.57
CA SER A 73 -2.78 -25.98 35.19
C SER A 73 -1.80 -25.44 34.13
N ALA A 74 -2.20 -24.38 33.43
CA ALA A 74 -1.39 -23.67 32.45
C ALA A 74 -1.89 -22.22 32.32
N GLN A 75 -0.99 -21.30 31.99
CA GLN A 75 -1.33 -19.90 31.78
C GLN A 75 -1.92 -19.73 30.37
N GLY A 76 -3.20 -19.32 30.31
CA GLY A 76 -3.86 -18.93 29.06
C GLY A 76 -3.63 -17.46 28.70
N SER A 77 -4.43 -16.97 27.75
CA SER A 77 -4.38 -15.58 27.28
C SER A 77 -4.73 -14.61 28.41
N SER A 78 -3.93 -13.55 28.57
CA SER A 78 -4.20 -12.49 29.55
C SER A 78 -5.33 -11.58 29.07
N ILE A 79 -6.47 -11.60 29.78
CA ILE A 79 -7.62 -10.72 29.60
C ILE A 79 -7.57 -9.63 30.69
N LEU A 80 -7.90 -8.39 30.31
CA LEU A 80 -8.08 -7.29 31.27
C LEU A 80 -9.45 -7.42 31.94
N LEU A 81 -9.46 -7.81 33.22
CA LEU A 81 -10.68 -7.94 34.02
C LEU A 81 -10.56 -7.06 35.28
N PRO A 82 -11.18 -5.86 35.31
CA PRO A 82 -11.11 -4.96 36.46
C PRO A 82 -11.60 -5.63 37.75
N GLY A 83 -10.77 -5.63 38.79
CA GLY A 83 -11.04 -6.29 40.07
C GLY A 83 -10.49 -7.72 40.19
N ALA A 84 -10.03 -8.35 39.10
CA ALA A 84 -9.35 -9.64 39.17
C ALA A 84 -7.90 -9.50 39.67
N VAL A 85 -7.38 -10.53 40.35
CA VAL A 85 -5.98 -10.61 40.74
C VAL A 85 -5.46 -12.02 40.48
N SER A 86 -4.48 -12.16 39.58
CA SER A 86 -3.90 -13.45 39.21
C SER A 86 -2.48 -13.60 39.74
N GLY A 87 -2.01 -14.82 39.93
CA GLY A 87 -0.65 -15.08 40.41
C GLY A 87 -0.07 -16.41 39.98
N ILE A 88 1.22 -16.42 39.61
CA ILE A 88 1.93 -17.58 39.06
C ILE A 88 2.93 -18.10 40.08
N LEU A 89 2.95 -19.41 40.29
CA LEU A 89 3.75 -20.06 41.33
C LEU A 89 5.23 -20.18 40.92
N GLY A 90 6.10 -19.43 41.61
CA GLY A 90 7.54 -19.39 41.33
C GLY A 90 8.40 -20.00 42.45
N MET A 91 9.50 -20.65 42.07
CA MET A 91 10.60 -20.95 43.00
C MET A 91 11.54 -19.74 43.09
N VAL A 92 11.66 -19.14 44.26
CA VAL A 92 12.65 -18.08 44.53
C VAL A 92 13.79 -18.67 45.36
N SER A 93 15.03 -18.46 44.93
CA SER A 93 16.20 -18.77 45.77
C SER A 93 16.37 -17.70 46.85
N ALA A 94 16.68 -18.13 48.07
CA ALA A 94 16.69 -17.29 49.28
C ALA A 94 17.71 -16.14 49.23
N PRO A 95 17.48 -15.03 49.99
CA PRO A 95 18.29 -13.82 49.88
C PRO A 95 19.64 -13.95 50.59
N THR A 96 20.72 -13.55 49.91
CA THR A 96 22.04 -13.35 50.54
C THR A 96 22.32 -11.86 50.72
N THR A 97 22.23 -11.39 51.96
CA THR A 97 22.66 -10.05 52.35
C THR A 97 24.19 -9.94 52.31
N SER A 98 24.73 -9.07 51.46
CA SER A 98 26.11 -8.58 51.60
C SER A 98 26.22 -7.12 51.16
N LYS A 99 27.19 -6.41 51.76
CA LYS A 99 27.27 -4.93 51.84
C LYS A 99 27.47 -4.22 50.49
N PRO A 100 27.16 -2.90 50.41
CA PRO A 100 27.11 -2.17 49.15
C PRO A 100 28.50 -1.99 48.54
N ILE A 101 28.64 -2.39 47.27
CA ILE A 101 29.78 -2.03 46.43
C ILE A 101 29.33 -0.90 45.51
N HIS A 102 29.75 0.33 45.83
CA HIS A 102 29.41 1.52 45.06
C HIS A 102 30.01 1.51 43.64
N SER A 103 29.38 2.33 42.79
CA SER A 103 29.89 2.86 41.51
C SER A 103 30.19 1.87 40.38
N THR A 104 29.20 1.67 39.50
CA THR A 104 29.41 1.93 38.06
C THR A 104 28.27 2.75 37.43
N CYS A 105 27.33 3.26 38.24
CA CYS A 105 26.28 4.19 37.81
C CYS A 105 26.51 5.54 38.47
N SER A 106 26.41 6.64 37.73
CA SER A 106 26.31 7.98 38.36
C SER A 106 24.90 8.17 38.92
N ILE A 107 24.75 8.94 40.01
CA ILE A 107 23.44 9.33 40.55
C ILE A 107 23.26 10.85 40.40
N LEU A 108 22.09 11.26 39.93
CA LEU A 108 21.65 12.64 39.74
C LEU A 108 20.34 12.82 40.53
N PRO A 109 20.39 13.34 41.77
CA PRO A 109 19.20 13.60 42.57
C PRO A 109 18.43 14.82 42.05
N ASP A 110 17.11 14.80 42.23
CA ASP A 110 16.16 15.84 41.83
C ASP A 110 16.23 16.21 40.33
N VAL A 111 16.55 15.21 39.49
CA VAL A 111 16.70 15.35 38.04
C VAL A 111 15.92 14.28 37.31
N ASP A 112 15.07 14.71 36.38
CA ASP A 112 14.51 13.88 35.32
C ASP A 112 15.38 13.97 34.06
N LEU A 113 15.39 12.89 33.29
CA LEU A 113 16.07 12.78 32.01
C LEU A 113 14.98 12.56 30.95
N ASP A 114 14.71 13.55 30.11
CA ASP A 114 13.59 13.47 29.17
C ASP A 114 13.90 12.57 27.96
N GLY A 115 12.92 11.74 27.62
CA GLY A 115 12.94 10.84 26.48
C GLY A 115 13.90 9.64 26.58
N GLY A 116 13.98 8.89 25.48
CA GLY A 116 14.86 7.73 25.35
C GLY A 116 14.38 6.46 26.07
N ASP A 117 13.19 6.46 26.67
CA ASP A 117 12.63 5.30 27.37
C ASP A 117 12.45 4.08 26.48
N ILE A 118 13.01 2.96 26.94
CA ILE A 118 12.94 1.63 26.30
C ILE A 118 12.22 0.59 27.17
N GLY A 119 11.86 0.94 28.40
CA GLY A 119 11.09 0.10 29.30
C GLY A 119 10.90 0.76 30.66
N ALA A 120 10.00 0.22 31.46
CA ALA A 120 9.82 0.62 32.85
C ALA A 120 9.79 -0.62 33.75
N THR A 121 10.35 -0.49 34.93
CA THR A 121 10.35 -1.50 35.99
C THR A 121 9.90 -0.84 37.30
N TYR A 122 9.27 -1.58 38.21
CA TYR A 122 8.83 -1.04 39.50
C TYR A 122 9.83 -1.40 40.59
N GLN A 123 10.33 -0.40 41.31
CA GLN A 123 11.29 -0.55 42.41
C GLN A 123 10.93 0.41 43.55
N SER A 124 10.92 -0.08 44.78
CA SER A 124 10.71 0.73 45.98
C SER A 124 11.92 1.58 46.39
N ASP A 125 13.10 1.34 45.80
CA ASP A 125 14.34 2.08 46.05
C ASP A 125 15.00 2.49 44.71
N PRO A 126 15.27 3.80 44.46
CA PRO A 126 15.94 4.27 43.25
C PRO A 126 17.34 3.70 43.01
N ALA A 127 18.02 3.18 44.04
CA ALA A 127 19.34 2.55 43.89
C ALA A 127 19.27 1.27 43.04
N ASN A 128 18.12 0.58 43.01
CA ASN A 128 17.94 -0.68 42.28
C ASN A 128 17.82 -0.49 40.76
N CYS A 129 17.35 0.67 40.29
CA CYS A 129 17.21 0.96 38.86
C CYS A 129 18.53 0.84 38.07
N CYS A 130 19.68 1.04 38.72
CA CYS A 130 21.00 0.81 38.14
C CYS A 130 21.21 -0.66 37.75
N ALA A 131 20.67 -1.61 38.52
CA ALA A 131 20.72 -3.04 38.19
C ALA A 131 19.73 -3.37 37.06
N ASP A 132 18.50 -2.86 37.13
CA ASP A 132 17.46 -3.08 36.10
C ASP A 132 17.94 -2.56 34.75
N CYS A 133 18.51 -1.35 34.71
CA CYS A 133 19.11 -0.79 33.51
C CYS A 133 20.27 -1.66 32.99
N LYS A 134 21.22 -2.09 33.84
CA LYS A 134 22.30 -3.01 33.41
C LYS A 134 21.80 -4.33 32.84
N SER A 135 20.67 -4.85 33.34
CA SER A 135 20.03 -6.08 32.84
C SER A 135 19.23 -5.86 31.55
N THR A 136 18.89 -4.60 31.23
CA THR A 136 18.05 -4.24 30.09
C THR A 136 18.92 -3.90 28.88
N LEU A 137 18.85 -4.76 27.85
CA LEU A 137 19.66 -4.62 26.63
C LEU A 137 19.42 -3.25 25.98
N GLY A 138 20.50 -2.48 25.82
CA GLY A 138 20.47 -1.15 25.22
C GLY A 138 20.28 0.00 26.21
N CYS A 139 20.02 -0.26 27.50
CA CYS A 139 19.90 0.78 28.52
C CYS A 139 21.26 1.41 28.84
N LYS A 140 21.30 2.74 28.89
CA LYS A 140 22.48 3.57 29.20
C LYS A 140 22.21 4.59 30.30
N ALA A 141 20.94 4.85 30.60
CA ALA A 141 20.49 5.75 31.65
C ALA A 141 19.19 5.24 32.28
N TYR A 142 18.81 5.76 33.44
CA TYR A 142 17.50 5.56 34.04
C TYR A 142 17.04 6.85 34.72
N ASN A 143 15.72 7.02 34.86
CA ASN A 143 15.12 7.92 35.83
C ASN A 143 14.20 7.14 36.77
N TRP A 144 14.29 7.37 38.07
CA TRP A 144 13.33 6.84 39.05
C TRP A 144 12.41 7.95 39.55
N PHE A 145 11.10 7.71 39.52
CA PHE A 145 10.10 8.58 40.12
C PHE A 145 8.89 7.76 40.58
N ASP A 146 8.36 8.08 41.77
CA ASP A 146 7.17 7.45 42.38
C ASP A 146 7.12 5.90 42.30
N GLY A 147 8.24 5.26 42.61
CA GLY A 147 8.36 3.79 42.61
C GLY A 147 8.61 3.15 41.23
N VAL A 148 8.82 3.95 40.18
CA VAL A 148 9.02 3.47 38.79
C VAL A 148 10.40 3.85 38.27
N CYS A 149 11.19 2.85 37.89
CA CYS A 149 12.44 2.98 37.14
C CYS A 149 12.14 3.02 35.63
N TYR A 150 12.17 4.21 35.04
CA TYR A 150 12.09 4.44 33.60
C TYR A 150 13.49 4.27 32.98
N LEU A 151 13.68 3.16 32.24
CA LEU A 151 14.95 2.70 31.71
C LEU A 151 15.17 3.24 30.29
N LYS A 152 16.33 3.86 30.04
CA LYS A 152 16.57 4.74 28.88
C LYS A 152 17.78 4.34 28.05
N ASN A 153 17.67 4.41 26.72
CA ASN A 153 18.74 4.05 25.78
C ASN A 153 19.80 5.14 25.54
N ALA A 154 19.55 6.35 26.07
CA ALA A 154 20.39 7.53 25.99
C ALA A 154 20.16 8.42 27.22
N ARG A 155 21.02 9.43 27.42
CA ARG A 155 20.92 10.34 28.58
C ARG A 155 19.72 11.29 28.54
N GLY A 156 19.19 11.63 27.36
CA GLY A 156 18.12 12.65 27.26
C GLY A 156 18.57 14.06 27.67
N ASN A 157 17.61 14.99 27.68
CA ASN A 157 17.80 16.33 28.24
C ASN A 157 17.54 16.29 29.76
N SER A 158 18.33 17.01 30.56
CA SER A 158 18.16 17.00 32.03
C SER A 158 17.28 18.16 32.51
N TYR A 159 16.19 17.84 33.22
CA TYR A 159 15.26 18.79 33.82
C TYR A 159 15.22 18.65 35.35
N PRO A 160 15.13 19.75 36.13
CA PRO A 160 14.95 19.64 37.58
C PRO A 160 13.57 19.09 37.94
N LEU A 161 13.52 17.99 38.68
CA LEU A 161 12.29 17.37 39.18
C LEU A 161 12.51 16.87 40.62
N PRO A 162 12.06 17.63 41.65
CA PRO A 162 12.24 17.23 43.05
C PRO A 162 11.62 15.86 43.35
N GLY A 163 12.39 14.98 43.99
CA GLY A 163 12.02 13.60 44.30
C GLY A 163 12.36 12.58 43.20
N ALA A 164 12.79 13.01 42.01
CA ALA A 164 13.32 12.12 40.98
C ALA A 164 14.78 11.73 41.27
N VAL A 165 15.18 10.53 40.87
CA VAL A 165 16.58 10.07 40.98
C VAL A 165 17.00 9.41 39.68
N SER A 166 17.77 10.16 38.88
CA SER A 166 18.32 9.67 37.62
C SER A 166 19.72 9.08 37.76
N GLY A 167 20.13 8.26 36.80
CA GLY A 167 21.49 7.74 36.73
C GLY A 167 21.94 7.30 35.35
N LEU A 168 23.26 7.21 35.15
CA LEU A 168 23.89 6.84 33.87
C LEU A 168 24.81 5.64 34.09
N ILE A 169 24.80 4.68 33.16
CA ILE A 169 25.70 3.53 33.19
C ILE A 169 27.04 3.94 32.59
N ALA A 170 28.13 3.82 33.37
CA ALA A 170 29.47 4.13 32.86
C ALA A 170 29.89 3.10 31.81
N THR A 171 30.14 3.55 30.58
CA THR A 171 30.73 2.73 29.52
C THR A 171 32.24 2.57 29.77
N ALA A 172 32.74 1.34 29.69
CA ALA A 172 34.17 1.09 29.73
C ALA A 172 34.84 1.71 28.49
N GLN A 173 35.72 2.67 28.70
CA GLN A 173 36.53 3.31 27.66
C GLN A 173 37.49 2.28 27.03
N PRO A 174 37.76 2.32 25.71
CA PRO A 174 38.74 1.43 25.10
C PRO A 174 40.13 1.64 25.69
N THR A 175 40.61 0.65 26.46
CA THR A 175 42.00 0.63 26.93
C THR A 175 42.92 0.34 25.76
N THR A 176 43.68 1.35 25.33
CA THR A 176 44.80 1.17 24.40
C THR A 176 45.90 0.35 25.06
N LEU A 177 46.39 -0.68 24.37
CA LEU A 177 47.57 -1.43 24.81
C LEU A 177 48.85 -0.60 24.58
N PRO A 178 49.87 -0.72 25.45
CA PRO A 178 51.02 0.18 25.48
C PRO A 178 52.09 -0.15 24.42
N PRO A 179 52.83 0.86 23.92
CA PRO A 179 54.04 0.64 23.12
C PRO A 179 55.24 0.20 23.99
N PRO A 180 56.27 -0.44 23.40
CA PRO A 180 57.45 -0.89 24.13
C PRO A 180 58.35 0.28 24.59
N PRO A 181 59.18 0.10 25.63
CA PRO A 181 59.83 1.20 26.32
C PRO A 181 61.09 1.72 25.61
N ALA A 182 61.24 3.05 25.58
CA ALA A 182 62.49 3.75 25.32
C ALA A 182 62.69 4.88 26.35
N SER A 183 63.94 5.22 26.64
CA SER A 183 64.38 5.92 27.86
C SER A 183 64.30 7.46 27.86
N THR A 184 63.86 7.99 29.01
CA THR A 184 64.25 9.24 29.75
C THR A 184 65.42 10.12 29.22
N PRO A 185 65.57 11.40 29.64
CA PRO A 185 64.67 12.58 29.46
C PRO A 185 65.43 13.92 29.15
N LYS A 186 64.70 15.07 29.07
CA LYS A 186 65.17 16.49 29.28
C LYS A 186 66.00 17.17 28.14
N PRO A 187 66.02 18.53 27.96
CA PRO A 187 65.16 19.65 28.44
C PRO A 187 64.50 20.53 27.32
N THR A 188 63.66 21.48 27.76
CA THR A 188 63.12 22.67 27.06
C THR A 188 64.20 23.58 26.42
N PRO A 189 63.86 24.39 25.39
CA PRO A 189 63.57 25.81 25.67
C PRO A 189 62.35 26.40 24.93
N THR A 190 61.75 27.42 25.56
CA THR A 190 60.62 28.27 25.12
C THR A 190 61.14 29.56 24.42
N PRO A 191 60.31 30.55 24.05
CA PRO A 191 59.27 30.63 23.01
C PRO A 191 59.65 31.61 21.85
N THR A 192 58.85 31.66 20.76
CA THR A 192 58.55 32.93 20.05
C THR A 192 57.12 32.90 19.49
N THR A 193 56.33 33.93 19.76
CA THR A 193 54.94 34.10 19.28
C THR A 193 54.85 35.11 18.13
N VAL A 194 54.04 34.81 17.11
CA VAL A 194 53.60 35.76 16.08
C VAL A 194 52.06 35.74 16.04
N PRO A 195 51.35 36.89 16.02
CA PRO A 195 49.92 36.94 16.28
C PRO A 195 49.05 36.67 15.03
N ILE A 196 47.89 36.05 15.24
CA ILE A 196 46.80 35.90 14.26
C ILE A 196 45.51 36.47 14.92
N PRO A 197 44.69 37.28 14.23
CA PRO A 197 43.64 38.08 14.86
C PRO A 197 42.42 37.29 15.33
N VAL A 198 41.81 37.78 16.42
CA VAL A 198 40.58 37.26 17.03
C VAL A 198 39.35 37.91 16.38
N PRO A 199 38.30 37.15 15.99
CA PRO A 199 37.02 37.72 15.59
C PRO A 199 36.21 38.19 16.81
N THR A 200 35.69 39.42 16.76
CA THR A 200 34.89 40.04 17.82
C THR A 200 33.44 39.52 17.87
N PRO A 201 32.84 39.34 19.06
CA PRO A 201 31.41 39.03 19.19
C PRO A 201 30.51 40.22 18.81
N LYS A 202 29.38 39.93 18.15
CA LYS A 202 28.32 40.90 17.83
C LYS A 202 27.39 41.10 19.05
N PRO A 203 26.98 42.34 19.39
CA PRO A 203 26.18 42.60 20.59
C PRO A 203 24.70 42.19 20.47
N THR A 204 24.14 41.69 21.58
CA THR A 204 22.75 41.28 21.74
C THR A 204 21.89 42.42 22.32
N PRO A 205 20.69 42.72 21.76
CA PRO A 205 19.76 43.67 22.37
C PRO A 205 19.09 43.12 23.64
N ALA A 206 18.85 43.99 24.63
CA ALA A 206 18.29 43.66 25.94
C ALA A 206 16.74 43.54 25.93
N PRO A 207 16.11 42.85 26.93
CA PRO A 207 14.67 42.65 26.97
C PRO A 207 13.90 43.83 27.60
N THR A 208 12.70 44.10 27.09
CA THR A 208 11.76 45.11 27.61
C THR A 208 10.67 44.42 28.46
N PRO A 209 10.25 44.97 29.62
CA PRO A 209 9.52 44.20 30.63
C PRO A 209 8.01 44.02 30.38
N VAL A 210 7.48 42.94 30.97
CA VAL A 210 6.07 42.53 31.01
C VAL A 210 5.32 43.18 32.19
N PRO A 211 4.04 43.59 32.02
CA PRO A 211 3.09 43.79 33.12
C PRO A 211 2.05 42.67 33.24
N THR A 212 1.72 42.29 34.48
CA THR A 212 0.76 41.22 34.87
C THR A 212 -0.42 41.83 35.70
N PRO A 213 -1.43 41.12 36.28
CA PRO A 213 -2.80 41.16 35.74
C PRO A 213 -3.96 41.59 36.68
N ASN A 214 -5.13 41.89 36.08
CA ASN A 214 -6.53 41.87 36.62
C ASN A 214 -6.92 42.92 37.71
N PRO A 215 -8.22 43.24 37.98
CA PRO A 215 -9.40 42.34 38.08
C PRO A 215 -10.71 42.74 37.32
N THR A 216 -11.71 41.84 37.38
CA THR A 216 -13.07 41.83 36.76
C THR A 216 -14.08 42.84 37.39
N PRO A 217 -15.23 43.20 36.74
CA PRO A 217 -16.48 42.39 36.84
C PRO A 217 -17.56 42.46 35.72
N LYS A 218 -18.10 41.28 35.35
CA LYS A 218 -19.54 40.87 35.26
C LYS A 218 -20.64 41.69 34.49
N LEU A 219 -21.08 41.11 33.34
CA LEU A 219 -22.44 40.99 32.74
C LEU A 219 -23.38 42.20 32.47
N THR A 220 -23.81 42.39 31.21
CA THR A 220 -25.19 42.13 30.67
C THR A 220 -25.30 42.38 29.13
N PRO A 221 -26.35 41.95 28.40
CA PRO A 221 -26.28 41.68 26.95
C PRO A 221 -26.79 42.82 26.03
N VAL A 222 -26.31 42.83 24.78
CA VAL A 222 -26.72 43.76 23.69
C VAL A 222 -26.83 42.98 22.36
N PRO A 223 -27.77 43.30 21.43
CA PRO A 223 -28.29 42.32 20.47
C PRO A 223 -27.68 42.36 19.05
N THR A 224 -28.08 41.37 18.25
CA THR A 224 -27.75 41.13 16.84
C THR A 224 -28.00 42.32 15.89
N PRO A 225 -27.03 42.71 15.05
CA PRO A 225 -27.24 43.56 13.88
C PRO A 225 -27.49 42.76 12.59
N ALA A 226 -28.41 43.26 11.74
CA ALA A 226 -28.72 42.73 10.41
C ALA A 226 -27.76 43.28 9.32
N PRO A 227 -27.64 42.63 8.13
CA PRO A 227 -26.58 42.94 7.15
C PRO A 227 -26.81 44.20 6.29
N ALA A 228 -25.71 44.81 5.84
CA ALA A 228 -25.66 46.03 5.04
C ALA A 228 -25.39 45.76 3.52
N PRO A 229 -25.69 46.71 2.61
CA PRO A 229 -25.80 46.43 1.17
C PRO A 229 -24.49 46.47 0.35
N LYS A 230 -24.55 45.86 -0.84
CA LYS A 230 -23.46 45.65 -1.81
C LYS A 230 -23.12 46.91 -2.64
N PRO A 231 -21.83 47.26 -2.87
CA PRO A 231 -21.43 48.39 -3.73
C PRO A 231 -21.42 48.09 -5.24
N THR A 232 -21.58 49.14 -6.04
CA THR A 232 -21.53 49.14 -7.52
C THR A 232 -20.15 49.64 -8.00
N LEU A 233 -19.62 49.07 -9.09
CA LEU A 233 -18.34 49.48 -9.69
C LEU A 233 -18.51 50.55 -10.78
N VAL A 234 -17.59 51.51 -10.82
CA VAL A 234 -17.47 52.59 -11.82
C VAL A 234 -16.25 52.30 -12.71
N PRO A 235 -16.31 52.48 -14.05
CA PRO A 235 -15.18 52.21 -14.93
C PRO A 235 -14.11 53.33 -14.87
N THR A 236 -12.84 52.95 -15.02
CA THR A 236 -11.65 53.85 -15.00
C THR A 236 -10.83 53.61 -16.29
N PRO A 237 -10.14 54.62 -16.87
CA PRO A 237 -9.88 54.63 -18.32
C PRO A 237 -8.55 54.01 -18.79
N VAL A 238 -8.47 53.77 -20.10
CA VAL A 238 -7.32 53.21 -20.85
C VAL A 238 -6.23 54.28 -21.10
N PRO A 239 -4.93 53.96 -21.00
CA PRO A 239 -3.83 54.91 -21.24
C PRO A 239 -3.41 55.03 -22.72
N THR A 240 -2.96 56.24 -23.09
CA THR A 240 -2.49 56.65 -24.43
C THR A 240 -0.97 56.46 -24.63
N PRO A 241 -0.48 55.97 -25.78
CA PRO A 241 0.93 56.08 -26.18
C PRO A 241 1.25 57.38 -26.95
N ALA A 242 2.49 57.87 -26.81
CA ALA A 242 2.99 59.13 -27.40
C ALA A 242 3.53 58.98 -28.86
N PRO A 243 3.79 60.09 -29.60
CA PRO A 243 3.93 60.07 -31.07
C PRO A 243 5.34 60.34 -31.64
N THR A 244 5.62 59.78 -32.84
CA THR A 244 6.59 60.20 -33.90
C THR A 244 6.44 59.23 -35.09
N SER A 245 6.62 59.50 -36.39
CA SER A 245 6.84 60.73 -37.18
C SER A 245 6.44 60.48 -38.67
N LYS A 246 5.99 61.52 -39.41
CA LYS A 246 5.72 61.57 -40.88
C LYS A 246 7.05 61.50 -41.71
N PRO A 247 7.14 61.54 -43.09
CA PRO A 247 6.10 61.71 -44.15
C PRO A 247 6.24 61.05 -45.59
N THR A 248 5.13 60.53 -46.15
CA THR A 248 4.61 60.71 -47.57
C THR A 248 5.40 60.06 -48.78
N PRO A 249 4.95 60.12 -50.07
CA PRO A 249 3.94 59.27 -50.78
C PRO A 249 4.43 58.54 -52.08
N VAL A 250 3.54 57.85 -52.82
CA VAL A 250 3.37 57.87 -54.32
C VAL A 250 2.10 57.06 -54.76
N PRO A 251 1.43 57.30 -55.92
CA PRO A 251 -0.03 57.06 -56.07
C PRO A 251 -0.52 56.23 -57.31
N THR A 252 -1.86 56.04 -57.39
CA THR A 252 -2.71 55.66 -58.58
C THR A 252 -2.62 54.20 -59.09
N SER A 253 -3.64 53.57 -59.69
CA SER A 253 -4.93 54.02 -60.28
C SER A 253 -6.07 52.95 -60.27
N ALA A 254 -7.34 53.39 -60.44
CA ALA A 254 -8.59 52.59 -60.54
C ALA A 254 -8.92 52.16 -62.01
N PRO A 255 -10.14 51.71 -62.48
CA PRO A 255 -11.46 51.48 -61.80
C PRO A 255 -12.41 50.31 -62.30
N SER A 256 -13.41 49.91 -61.46
CA SER A 256 -14.83 49.44 -61.73
C SER A 256 -15.21 48.33 -62.76
N PRO A 257 -16.49 47.84 -62.88
CA PRO A 257 -17.74 47.96 -62.07
C PRO A 257 -18.49 46.58 -61.77
N ALA A 258 -19.16 46.35 -60.62
CA ALA A 258 -20.62 46.46 -60.29
C ALA A 258 -21.60 45.35 -60.82
N PRO A 259 -22.85 45.14 -60.29
CA PRO A 259 -23.29 44.99 -58.87
C PRO A 259 -24.47 43.99 -58.54
N THR A 260 -24.61 43.59 -57.26
CA THR A 260 -25.88 43.21 -56.51
C THR A 260 -26.72 41.96 -56.91
N PRO A 261 -27.61 41.37 -56.03
CA PRO A 261 -28.28 41.93 -54.84
C PRO A 261 -28.22 41.12 -53.50
N LYS A 262 -28.77 41.73 -52.43
CA LYS A 262 -28.84 41.25 -51.02
C LYS A 262 -30.27 41.42 -50.45
N PRO A 263 -30.76 40.52 -49.56
CA PRO A 263 -31.94 40.75 -48.72
C PRO A 263 -31.62 41.23 -47.28
N THR A 264 -32.67 41.68 -46.58
CA THR A 264 -32.61 42.49 -45.33
C THR A 264 -33.33 41.81 -44.16
N LEU A 265 -32.95 42.10 -42.91
CA LEU A 265 -33.75 41.86 -41.69
C LEU A 265 -33.75 43.09 -40.76
N VAL A 266 -34.79 43.22 -39.92
CA VAL A 266 -35.27 44.44 -39.23
C VAL A 266 -35.40 44.20 -37.70
N PRO A 267 -35.37 45.21 -36.78
CA PRO A 267 -34.92 45.00 -35.38
C PRO A 267 -35.89 45.37 -34.21
N THR A 268 -35.64 44.79 -33.00
CA THR A 268 -35.99 45.24 -31.59
C THR A 268 -37.49 45.39 -31.20
N PRO A 269 -37.93 45.46 -29.89
CA PRO A 269 -37.22 45.85 -28.62
C PRO A 269 -37.54 45.10 -27.26
N VAL A 270 -36.68 45.36 -26.23
CA VAL A 270 -36.86 45.69 -24.75
C VAL A 270 -38.29 45.63 -24.11
N PRO A 271 -38.57 45.33 -22.78
CA PRO A 271 -37.79 45.49 -21.51
C PRO A 271 -37.86 44.36 -20.41
N THR A 272 -37.15 44.61 -19.28
CA THR A 272 -37.22 43.90 -17.96
C THR A 272 -38.11 44.64 -16.93
N PRO A 273 -38.75 43.93 -15.97
CA PRO A 273 -39.04 44.49 -14.64
C PRO A 273 -38.56 43.62 -13.45
N ALA A 274 -38.53 44.25 -12.26
CA ALA A 274 -37.86 43.79 -11.02
C ALA A 274 -38.74 42.88 -10.11
N PRO A 275 -38.18 42.22 -9.06
CA PRO A 275 -38.89 41.21 -8.28
C PRO A 275 -39.68 41.78 -7.08
N THR A 276 -40.80 41.15 -6.74
CA THR A 276 -41.51 41.32 -5.45
C THR A 276 -41.97 39.97 -4.89
N SER A 277 -42.10 39.91 -3.56
CA SER A 277 -42.28 38.68 -2.79
C SER A 277 -43.68 38.53 -2.19
N LYS A 278 -44.29 37.35 -2.34
CA LYS A 278 -45.21 36.75 -1.37
C LYS A 278 -45.39 35.25 -1.64
N PRO A 279 -45.49 34.38 -0.62
CA PRO A 279 -45.66 32.94 -0.84
C PRO A 279 -47.12 32.58 -1.13
N ILE A 280 -47.31 31.62 -2.04
CA ILE A 280 -48.59 30.95 -2.30
C ILE A 280 -48.40 29.46 -1.97
N PRO A 281 -49.40 28.75 -1.40
CA PRO A 281 -49.18 27.43 -0.80
C PRO A 281 -48.82 26.35 -1.83
N VAL A 282 -47.95 25.43 -1.41
CA VAL A 282 -47.66 24.20 -2.15
C VAL A 282 -48.92 23.31 -2.18
N PRO A 283 -49.41 22.88 -3.37
CA PRO A 283 -50.45 21.88 -3.44
C PRO A 283 -49.87 20.51 -3.09
N THR A 284 -50.36 19.91 -2.01
CA THR A 284 -50.04 18.52 -1.62
C THR A 284 -50.49 17.57 -2.74
N PRO A 285 -49.60 16.76 -3.35
CA PRO A 285 -50.03 15.74 -4.30
C PRO A 285 -50.80 14.64 -3.56
N VAL A 286 -52.11 14.58 -3.79
CA VAL A 286 -52.96 13.46 -3.35
C VAL A 286 -52.50 12.21 -4.11
N PRO A 287 -52.25 11.06 -3.45
CA PRO A 287 -51.79 9.86 -4.13
C PRO A 287 -52.88 9.30 -5.06
N THR A 288 -52.65 9.39 -6.37
CA THR A 288 -53.47 8.70 -7.36
C THR A 288 -53.19 7.19 -7.26
N PRO A 289 -54.21 6.32 -7.11
CA PRO A 289 -53.98 4.88 -7.04
C PRO A 289 -53.43 4.36 -8.37
N VAL A 290 -52.26 3.74 -8.34
CA VAL A 290 -51.64 3.10 -9.50
C VAL A 290 -52.50 1.90 -9.94
N PRO A 291 -52.99 1.86 -11.20
CA PRO A 291 -53.75 0.71 -11.68
C PRO A 291 -52.84 -0.51 -11.84
N THR A 292 -53.19 -1.61 -11.18
CA THR A 292 -52.47 -2.88 -11.25
C THR A 292 -52.48 -3.45 -12.67
N PRO A 293 -51.32 -3.67 -13.32
CA PRO A 293 -51.29 -4.33 -14.62
C PRO A 293 -51.66 -5.80 -14.48
N LYS A 294 -52.84 -6.19 -14.98
CA LYS A 294 -53.22 -7.59 -15.13
C LYS A 294 -52.25 -8.26 -16.13
N PRO A 295 -51.68 -9.44 -15.83
CA PRO A 295 -50.78 -10.10 -16.78
C PRO A 295 -51.49 -10.46 -18.07
N THR A 296 -51.04 -9.88 -19.19
CA THR A 296 -51.41 -10.30 -20.54
C THR A 296 -50.37 -11.32 -21.02
N PRO A 297 -50.76 -12.54 -21.44
CA PRO A 297 -49.80 -13.54 -21.90
C PRO A 297 -49.12 -13.08 -23.20
N VAL A 298 -47.80 -12.98 -23.17
CA VAL A 298 -46.98 -12.68 -24.36
C VAL A 298 -46.92 -13.91 -25.26
N PRO A 299 -47.26 -13.82 -26.56
CA PRO A 299 -47.15 -14.95 -27.48
C PRO A 299 -45.69 -15.25 -27.81
N THR A 300 -45.31 -16.53 -27.67
CA THR A 300 -43.98 -17.03 -28.03
C THR A 300 -43.75 -16.95 -29.55
N PRO A 301 -42.73 -16.25 -30.05
CA PRO A 301 -42.39 -16.29 -31.48
C PRO A 301 -41.74 -17.63 -31.83
N VAL A 302 -42.44 -18.45 -32.61
CA VAL A 302 -41.90 -19.67 -33.22
C VAL A 302 -41.01 -19.29 -34.40
N PRO A 303 -39.74 -19.75 -34.49
CA PRO A 303 -38.91 -19.51 -35.66
C PRO A 303 -39.39 -20.32 -36.88
N THR A 304 -40.05 -19.65 -37.82
CA THR A 304 -40.39 -20.22 -39.13
C THR A 304 -39.14 -20.22 -40.03
N PRO A 305 -38.78 -21.34 -40.69
CA PRO A 305 -37.60 -21.39 -41.56
C PRO A 305 -37.78 -20.55 -42.84
N PRO A 306 -36.71 -19.94 -43.38
CA PRO A 306 -36.78 -19.17 -44.62
C PRO A 306 -37.05 -20.05 -45.85
N PRO A 307 -37.84 -19.59 -46.83
CA PRO A 307 -38.23 -20.38 -48.00
C PRO A 307 -37.11 -20.50 -49.04
N THR A 308 -36.97 -21.68 -49.63
CA THR A 308 -36.07 -21.96 -50.76
C THR A 308 -36.58 -21.37 -52.08
N PRO A 309 -35.77 -20.58 -52.83
CA PRO A 309 -36.10 -20.21 -54.19
C PRO A 309 -36.09 -21.42 -55.14
N LYS A 310 -37.15 -21.54 -55.95
CA LYS A 310 -37.38 -22.64 -56.89
C LYS A 310 -36.64 -22.38 -58.22
N PRO A 311 -36.08 -23.39 -58.91
CA PRO A 311 -35.25 -23.18 -60.10
C PRO A 311 -36.06 -22.89 -61.36
N THR A 312 -35.61 -21.89 -62.14
CA THR A 312 -36.04 -21.63 -63.52
C THR A 312 -34.80 -21.59 -64.43
N ARG A 313 -34.93 -21.96 -65.71
CA ARG A 313 -33.85 -22.60 -66.49
C ARG A 313 -33.72 -22.02 -67.92
N VAL A 314 -32.51 -22.08 -68.50
CA VAL A 314 -32.18 -21.96 -69.95
C VAL A 314 -32.20 -20.50 -70.50
N PRO A 315 -31.34 -20.09 -71.47
CA PRO A 315 -30.45 -20.87 -72.37
C PRO A 315 -28.93 -20.63 -72.33
N THR A 316 -28.21 -21.66 -72.78
CA THR A 316 -26.79 -21.70 -73.16
C THR A 316 -26.52 -21.01 -74.50
N PRO A 317 -25.34 -20.41 -74.70
CA PRO A 317 -24.62 -20.53 -75.99
C PRO A 317 -23.26 -21.24 -75.92
N VAL A 318 -22.78 -21.65 -77.10
CA VAL A 318 -21.67 -22.58 -77.44
C VAL A 318 -20.28 -21.91 -77.32
N PRO A 319 -19.16 -22.65 -77.07
CA PRO A 319 -17.85 -22.06 -76.73
C PRO A 319 -16.94 -21.74 -77.93
N SER A 320 -15.90 -20.91 -77.69
CA SER A 320 -14.77 -20.67 -78.61
C SER A 320 -13.47 -20.34 -77.82
N PRO A 321 -12.25 -20.69 -78.29
CA PRO A 321 -11.06 -20.79 -77.44
C PRO A 321 -10.05 -19.61 -77.48
N ALA A 322 -9.32 -19.46 -76.35
CA ALA A 322 -7.96 -18.94 -76.13
C ALA A 322 -7.34 -17.82 -77.01
N PRO A 323 -6.92 -16.69 -76.38
CA PRO A 323 -5.90 -15.79 -76.90
C PRO A 323 -4.52 -15.91 -76.21
N ILE A 324 -3.49 -15.81 -77.06
CA ILE A 324 -2.03 -15.89 -76.85
C ILE A 324 -1.44 -14.84 -75.88
N PRO A 325 -0.41 -15.17 -75.07
CA PRO A 325 0.39 -14.19 -74.32
C PRO A 325 1.68 -13.74 -75.06
N LYS A 326 1.98 -12.43 -75.06
CA LYS A 326 3.28 -11.80 -75.41
C LYS A 326 3.23 -10.28 -75.13
N PRO A 327 4.38 -9.55 -75.06
CA PRO A 327 5.67 -9.88 -74.44
C PRO A 327 6.23 -8.73 -73.55
N THR A 328 7.20 -9.00 -72.67
CA THR A 328 8.20 -8.00 -72.20
C THR A 328 9.44 -8.73 -71.63
N PRO A 329 10.61 -8.09 -71.40
CA PRO A 329 11.79 -8.43 -72.20
C PRO A 329 12.87 -9.27 -71.47
N LYS A 330 13.84 -9.71 -72.27
CA LYS A 330 14.89 -10.69 -71.95
C LYS A 330 16.25 -10.04 -71.66
N PRO A 331 16.91 -10.37 -70.54
CA PRO A 331 18.37 -10.40 -70.43
C PRO A 331 18.94 -11.72 -71.00
N THR A 332 20.11 -11.65 -71.65
CA THR A 332 20.80 -12.78 -72.31
C THR A 332 22.12 -13.06 -71.53
N PRO A 333 22.73 -14.26 -71.56
CA PRO A 333 23.49 -14.81 -70.43
C PRO A 333 25.02 -14.73 -70.59
N VAL A 334 25.79 -15.22 -69.61
CA VAL A 334 27.18 -15.73 -69.72
C VAL A 334 27.50 -16.60 -68.46
N PRO A 335 28.44 -17.57 -68.49
CA PRO A 335 28.19 -18.88 -67.85
C PRO A 335 28.98 -19.21 -66.57
N THR A 336 28.53 -20.32 -65.97
CA THR A 336 29.15 -21.17 -64.93
C THR A 336 30.65 -21.43 -65.11
N PRO A 337 31.40 -21.52 -64.00
CA PRO A 337 32.27 -22.68 -63.78
C PRO A 337 31.89 -23.48 -62.53
N ALA A 338 32.00 -24.81 -62.63
CA ALA A 338 31.95 -25.75 -61.51
C ALA A 338 33.39 -26.26 -61.21
N PRO A 339 33.61 -27.27 -60.35
CA PRO A 339 34.05 -27.07 -58.97
C PRO A 339 35.45 -27.66 -58.67
N THR A 340 36.06 -27.32 -57.52
CA THR A 340 37.20 -28.13 -56.99
C THR A 340 37.40 -28.06 -55.46
N SER A 341 37.56 -29.26 -54.85
CA SER A 341 38.34 -29.63 -53.65
C SER A 341 38.18 -28.91 -52.27
N LYS A 342 37.49 -29.63 -51.35
CA LYS A 342 37.86 -30.07 -49.95
C LYS A 342 39.29 -29.76 -49.42
N PRO A 343 39.60 -29.86 -48.08
CA PRO A 343 38.72 -30.17 -46.92
C PRO A 343 38.97 -29.43 -45.55
N THR A 344 37.98 -29.53 -44.63
CA THR A 344 38.06 -29.56 -43.13
C THR A 344 38.50 -28.33 -42.29
N PRO A 345 38.09 -28.21 -40.99
CA PRO A 345 36.93 -28.79 -40.29
C PRO A 345 36.00 -27.74 -39.62
N VAL A 346 34.74 -28.11 -39.33
CA VAL A 346 33.77 -27.30 -38.55
C VAL A 346 33.40 -28.05 -37.27
N PRO A 347 33.35 -27.41 -36.09
CA PRO A 347 33.00 -28.06 -34.83
C PRO A 347 31.50 -28.39 -34.71
N THR A 348 31.22 -29.41 -33.90
CA THR A 348 29.96 -30.17 -33.79
C THR A 348 28.82 -29.42 -33.09
N PRO A 349 27.58 -29.44 -33.64
CA PRO A 349 26.36 -29.20 -32.86
C PRO A 349 25.91 -30.47 -32.11
N VAL A 350 25.50 -30.31 -30.84
CA VAL A 350 24.98 -31.39 -29.98
C VAL A 350 23.53 -31.75 -30.39
N PRO A 351 23.11 -33.03 -30.41
CA PRO A 351 21.77 -33.42 -30.86
C PRO A 351 20.68 -33.09 -29.83
N SER A 352 19.55 -32.57 -30.33
CA SER A 352 18.29 -32.44 -29.58
C SER A 352 17.39 -33.67 -29.81
N PRO A 353 16.69 -34.20 -28.79
CA PRO A 353 15.88 -35.42 -28.91
C PRO A 353 14.58 -35.23 -29.71
N ALA A 354 14.11 -36.33 -30.30
CA ALA A 354 12.99 -36.37 -31.25
C ALA A 354 11.59 -36.22 -30.59
N PRO A 355 10.58 -35.72 -31.34
CA PRO A 355 9.22 -35.52 -30.83
C PRO A 355 8.42 -36.82 -30.69
N THR A 356 7.65 -36.94 -29.62
CA THR A 356 6.74 -38.07 -29.33
C THR A 356 5.43 -38.02 -30.14
N PRO A 357 4.85 -39.18 -30.54
CA PRO A 357 3.60 -39.20 -31.32
C PRO A 357 2.34 -38.83 -30.51
N LYS A 358 1.37 -38.19 -31.20
CA LYS A 358 0.06 -37.79 -30.67
C LYS A 358 -0.95 -38.97 -30.68
N PRO A 359 -1.70 -39.24 -29.60
CA PRO A 359 -2.70 -40.32 -29.59
C PRO A 359 -3.96 -40.03 -30.43
N THR A 360 -4.51 -41.07 -31.07
CA THR A 360 -5.74 -41.03 -31.87
C THR A 360 -6.97 -41.41 -31.03
N PRO A 361 -8.13 -40.73 -31.16
CA PRO A 361 -9.35 -41.11 -30.43
C PRO A 361 -9.99 -42.41 -30.95
N LYS A 362 -10.50 -43.25 -30.03
CA LYS A 362 -11.31 -44.46 -30.32
C LYS A 362 -12.82 -44.14 -30.19
N PRO A 363 -13.71 -44.64 -31.06
CA PRO A 363 -15.13 -44.28 -31.05
C PRO A 363 -15.93 -44.91 -29.89
N THR A 364 -16.91 -44.15 -29.38
CA THR A 364 -17.80 -44.51 -28.28
C THR A 364 -19.12 -45.14 -28.77
N PRO A 365 -19.56 -46.29 -28.24
CA PRO A 365 -20.90 -46.84 -28.52
C PRO A 365 -22.04 -46.06 -27.84
N LYS A 366 -23.23 -46.10 -28.46
CA LYS A 366 -24.46 -45.44 -28.02
C LYS A 366 -25.12 -46.16 -26.81
N PRO A 367 -25.70 -45.44 -25.82
CA PRO A 367 -26.37 -46.09 -24.69
C PRO A 367 -27.72 -46.74 -25.06
N THR A 368 -27.98 -47.90 -24.45
CA THR A 368 -29.30 -48.56 -24.37
C THR A 368 -29.72 -48.60 -22.90
N LEU A 369 -31.03 -48.47 -22.61
CA LEU A 369 -31.58 -48.38 -21.25
C LEU A 369 -31.91 -49.77 -20.64
N VAL A 370 -32.38 -49.75 -19.37
CA VAL A 370 -33.10 -50.81 -18.60
C VAL A 370 -32.18 -51.82 -17.86
N PRO A 371 -32.48 -52.25 -16.61
CA PRO A 371 -33.08 -51.54 -15.46
C PRO A 371 -32.25 -51.65 -14.14
N THR A 372 -32.65 -50.92 -13.09
CA THR A 372 -32.02 -50.92 -11.76
C THR A 372 -32.40 -52.12 -10.88
N PRO A 373 -31.44 -52.79 -10.21
CA PRO A 373 -31.69 -53.57 -9.00
C PRO A 373 -31.15 -52.86 -7.73
N VAL A 374 -31.88 -52.96 -6.62
CA VAL A 374 -31.54 -52.39 -5.30
C VAL A 374 -30.76 -53.40 -4.45
N PRO A 375 -29.66 -52.99 -3.79
CA PRO A 375 -29.11 -53.73 -2.65
C PRO A 375 -28.85 -52.90 -1.38
N THR A 376 -29.50 -53.35 -0.30
CA THR A 376 -29.14 -53.44 1.13
C THR A 376 -27.84 -52.78 1.66
N PRO A 377 -27.87 -52.12 2.85
CA PRO A 377 -26.69 -51.49 3.48
C PRO A 377 -25.69 -52.48 4.14
N PRO A 378 -24.37 -52.19 4.12
CA PRO A 378 -23.34 -52.94 4.86
C PRO A 378 -23.14 -52.43 6.31
N PRO A 379 -22.49 -53.23 7.20
CA PRO A 379 -22.48 -52.98 8.65
C PRO A 379 -21.37 -52.04 9.16
N THR A 380 -21.58 -51.49 10.36
CA THR A 380 -20.67 -50.61 11.10
C THR A 380 -19.47 -51.33 11.73
N PRO A 381 -18.22 -50.85 11.53
CA PRO A 381 -17.05 -51.32 12.28
C PRO A 381 -16.93 -50.66 13.67
N LYS A 382 -16.52 -51.46 14.67
CA LYS A 382 -16.19 -51.02 16.04
C LYS A 382 -14.71 -50.59 16.13
N PRO A 383 -14.34 -49.53 16.87
CA PRO A 383 -12.95 -49.07 16.96
C PRO A 383 -12.05 -50.06 17.72
N THR A 384 -10.81 -50.20 17.23
CA THR A 384 -9.71 -50.98 17.83
C THR A 384 -8.53 -50.03 18.08
N PRO A 385 -7.85 -50.08 19.25
CA PRO A 385 -6.82 -49.10 19.60
C PRO A 385 -5.49 -49.27 18.82
N LEU A 386 -4.83 -48.15 18.54
CA LEU A 386 -3.54 -48.07 17.86
C LEU A 386 -2.38 -48.05 18.89
N PRO A 387 -1.28 -48.80 18.68
CA PRO A 387 -0.16 -48.83 19.63
C PRO A 387 0.78 -47.61 19.51
N THR A 388 1.31 -47.16 20.65
CA THR A 388 2.26 -46.07 20.78
C THR A 388 3.71 -46.54 20.51
N PRO A 389 4.52 -45.86 19.68
CA PRO A 389 5.94 -46.15 19.54
C PRO A 389 6.77 -45.48 20.66
N VAL A 390 7.67 -46.26 21.27
CA VAL A 390 8.66 -45.79 22.27
C VAL A 390 9.99 -45.46 21.57
N PRO A 391 10.64 -44.32 21.86
CA PRO A 391 11.95 -44.00 21.30
C PRO A 391 13.12 -44.67 22.06
N THR A 392 14.01 -45.33 21.33
CA THR A 392 15.26 -45.94 21.85
C THR A 392 16.45 -45.01 21.60
N PRO A 393 17.37 -44.80 22.57
CA PRO A 393 18.50 -43.87 22.41
C PRO A 393 19.64 -44.39 21.52
N ALA A 394 20.38 -43.46 20.91
CA ALA A 394 21.51 -43.73 20.01
C ALA A 394 22.85 -43.96 20.77
N PRO A 395 23.81 -44.74 20.21
CA PRO A 395 25.04 -45.12 20.90
C PRO A 395 26.23 -44.16 20.70
N THR A 396 27.09 -44.08 21.70
CA THR A 396 28.30 -43.23 21.76
C THR A 396 29.54 -43.90 21.11
N PRO A 397 30.34 -43.21 20.27
CA PRO A 397 31.60 -43.74 19.74
C PRO A 397 32.77 -43.68 20.74
N LYS A 398 33.68 -44.66 20.66
CA LYS A 398 34.94 -44.77 21.44
C LYS A 398 36.16 -44.65 20.51
N LEU A 399 37.27 -44.10 21.00
CA LEU A 399 38.40 -43.59 20.21
C LEU A 399 39.59 -44.57 20.00
N THR A 400 40.44 -44.23 19.00
CA THR A 400 41.88 -44.57 18.78
C THR A 400 42.28 -46.00 18.32
N PRO A 401 43.48 -46.21 17.69
CA PRO A 401 44.57 -45.27 17.31
C PRO A 401 44.92 -45.23 15.79
N ALA A 402 45.98 -44.49 15.40
CA ALA A 402 46.27 -44.01 14.04
C ALA A 402 47.64 -44.41 13.43
N SER A 403 47.79 -44.25 12.10
CA SER A 403 49.05 -44.16 11.31
C SER A 403 48.71 -43.89 9.81
N THR A 404 49.47 -43.21 8.91
CA THR A 404 50.63 -42.30 9.02
C THR A 404 50.85 -41.45 7.74
N LYS A 405 51.11 -40.14 7.91
CA LYS A 405 51.99 -39.22 7.10
C LYS A 405 51.62 -38.84 5.62
N PRO A 406 52.10 -37.66 5.09
CA PRO A 406 52.77 -36.51 5.73
C PRO A 406 52.10 -35.12 5.58
N THR A 407 52.58 -34.18 6.40
CA THR A 407 52.09 -32.81 6.69
C THR A 407 52.62 -31.73 5.72
N PRO A 408 52.07 -30.49 5.77
CA PRO A 408 52.86 -29.41 6.40
C PRO A 408 52.08 -28.43 7.33
N VAL A 409 52.76 -28.05 8.43
CA VAL A 409 52.70 -26.82 9.28
C VAL A 409 51.33 -26.19 9.67
N PRO A 410 51.05 -25.92 10.97
CA PRO A 410 49.75 -25.41 11.44
C PRO A 410 49.61 -23.88 11.42
N THR A 411 48.42 -23.41 11.04
CA THR A 411 47.92 -22.05 11.30
C THR A 411 46.83 -22.11 12.38
N LEU A 412 46.85 -21.19 13.35
CA LEU A 412 45.84 -21.11 14.40
C LEU A 412 44.48 -20.70 13.82
N ALA A 413 43.47 -21.56 13.97
CA ALA A 413 42.09 -21.23 13.60
C ALA A 413 41.46 -20.35 14.71
N PRO A 414 40.79 -19.23 14.36
CA PRO A 414 40.12 -18.38 15.33
C PRO A 414 38.89 -19.07 15.94
N THR A 415 38.65 -18.79 17.21
CA THR A 415 37.47 -19.25 17.96
C THR A 415 36.18 -18.72 17.31
N PRO A 416 35.12 -19.54 17.15
CA PRO A 416 33.82 -19.05 16.69
C PRO A 416 33.28 -17.97 17.64
N ALA A 417 32.91 -16.82 17.09
CA ALA A 417 32.27 -15.75 17.85
C ALA A 417 30.89 -16.21 18.38
N PRO A 418 30.41 -15.69 19.51
CA PRO A 418 29.06 -15.98 19.99
C PRO A 418 28.03 -15.47 18.97
N THR A 419 27.17 -16.37 18.50
CA THR A 419 26.09 -16.02 17.56
C THR A 419 25.05 -15.15 18.26
N THR A 420 25.10 -13.84 18.01
CA THR A 420 24.04 -12.91 18.40
C THR A 420 22.73 -13.35 17.74
N THR A 421 21.69 -13.61 18.54
CA THR A 421 20.35 -13.88 18.01
C THR A 421 19.79 -12.62 17.38
N ILE A 422 19.99 -12.44 16.07
CA ILE A 422 19.36 -11.37 15.30
C ILE A 422 17.86 -11.65 15.30
N VAL A 423 17.09 -10.86 16.06
CA VAL A 423 15.66 -10.70 15.79
C VAL A 423 15.59 -9.97 14.45
N PRO A 424 15.05 -10.57 13.38
CA PRO A 424 15.00 -9.92 12.09
C PRO A 424 14.12 -8.68 12.20
N SER A 425 14.68 -7.50 11.94
CA SER A 425 13.89 -6.31 11.69
C SER A 425 13.02 -6.57 10.46
N CYS A 426 11.72 -6.32 10.58
CA CYS A 426 10.77 -6.49 9.49
C CYS A 426 10.23 -5.13 9.03
N PRO A 427 11.09 -4.30 8.37
CA PRO A 427 10.70 -2.99 7.88
C PRO A 427 9.56 -3.14 6.86
N ARG A 428 8.64 -2.18 6.84
CA ARG A 428 7.50 -2.19 5.92
C ARG A 428 7.92 -1.60 4.57
N ILE A 429 8.70 -2.35 3.79
CA ILE A 429 9.09 -1.95 2.43
C ILE A 429 8.13 -2.64 1.44
N ARG A 430 7.21 -1.88 0.86
CA ARG A 430 6.22 -2.37 -0.11
C ARG A 430 6.86 -2.51 -1.50
N LYS A 431 6.80 -3.70 -2.08
CA LYS A 431 7.38 -4.04 -3.40
C LYS A 431 6.31 -4.17 -4.47
N SER A 432 6.69 -4.13 -5.75
CA SER A 432 5.77 -4.56 -6.82
C SER A 432 5.45 -6.05 -6.67
N TRP A 433 4.27 -6.47 -7.15
CA TRP A 433 3.93 -7.89 -7.25
C TRP A 433 5.01 -8.67 -8.01
N ASP A 434 5.54 -8.11 -9.09
CA ASP A 434 6.53 -8.77 -9.93
C ASP A 434 7.87 -8.96 -9.20
N ALA A 435 8.27 -8.02 -8.33
CA ALA A 435 9.45 -8.12 -7.47
C ALA A 435 9.30 -9.08 -6.26
N LEU A 436 8.09 -9.51 -5.91
CA LEU A 436 7.90 -10.51 -4.85
C LEU A 436 8.43 -11.88 -5.26
N THR A 437 9.18 -12.52 -4.36
CA THR A 437 9.53 -13.95 -4.46
C THR A 437 8.28 -14.83 -4.42
N ALA A 438 8.41 -16.09 -4.85
CA ALA A 438 7.33 -17.07 -4.75
C ALA A 438 6.85 -17.26 -3.30
N ALA A 439 7.77 -17.23 -2.32
CA ALA A 439 7.43 -17.33 -0.90
C ALA A 439 6.63 -16.12 -0.41
N GLU A 440 7.03 -14.89 -0.76
CA GLU A 440 6.27 -13.68 -0.41
C GLU A 440 4.88 -13.66 -1.06
N LYS A 441 4.76 -14.10 -2.33
CA LYS A 441 3.47 -14.27 -3.03
C LYS A 441 2.57 -15.28 -2.29
N GLU A 442 3.11 -16.43 -1.92
CA GLU A 442 2.37 -17.46 -1.15
C GLU A 442 1.95 -16.98 0.25
N THR A 443 2.82 -16.26 0.95
CA THR A 443 2.50 -15.63 2.23
C THR A 443 1.38 -14.60 2.07
N PHE A 444 1.42 -13.76 1.03
CA PHE A 444 0.36 -12.79 0.77
C PHE A 444 -0.98 -13.46 0.42
N VAL A 445 -0.98 -14.39 -0.53
CA VAL A 445 -2.20 -15.07 -1.00
C VAL A 445 -2.86 -15.87 0.13
N SER A 446 -2.08 -16.60 0.96
CA SER A 446 -2.62 -17.30 2.12
C SER A 446 -3.13 -16.38 3.25
N ALA A 447 -2.52 -15.20 3.42
CA ALA A 447 -3.04 -14.20 4.36
C ALA A 447 -4.44 -13.71 3.93
N ILE A 448 -4.65 -13.48 2.62
CA ILE A 448 -5.96 -13.09 2.06
C ILE A 448 -7.01 -14.20 2.30
N GLU A 449 -6.66 -15.46 2.09
CA GLU A 449 -7.55 -16.61 2.33
C GLU A 449 -8.01 -16.68 3.79
N ILE A 450 -7.06 -16.60 4.72
CA ILE A 450 -7.34 -16.62 6.16
C ILE A 450 -8.18 -15.40 6.56
N ALA A 451 -7.91 -14.21 5.99
CA ALA A 451 -8.70 -13.02 6.25
C ALA A 451 -10.15 -13.18 5.77
N MET A 452 -10.39 -13.82 4.62
CA MET A 452 -11.72 -14.13 4.11
C MET A 452 -12.44 -15.21 4.95
N ASP A 453 -11.74 -16.28 5.33
CA ASP A 453 -12.31 -17.36 6.14
C ASP A 453 -12.68 -16.90 7.56
N ARG A 454 -11.90 -15.97 8.15
CA ARG A 454 -12.13 -15.39 9.48
C ARG A 454 -13.15 -14.24 9.50
N GLY A 455 -13.64 -13.76 8.35
CA GLY A 455 -14.55 -12.61 8.30
C GLY A 455 -13.89 -11.24 8.40
N LEU A 456 -12.56 -11.19 8.47
CA LEU A 456 -11.80 -9.95 8.61
C LEU A 456 -11.81 -9.16 7.30
N TYR A 457 -11.56 -9.83 6.16
CA TYR A 457 -11.59 -9.21 4.83
C TYR A 457 -12.95 -8.54 4.54
N GLN A 458 -14.03 -9.23 4.89
CA GLN A 458 -15.41 -8.78 4.69
C GLN A 458 -15.68 -7.46 5.42
N LYS A 459 -15.08 -7.22 6.59
CA LYS A 459 -15.20 -5.95 7.30
C LYS A 459 -14.59 -4.79 6.52
N PHE A 460 -13.52 -5.00 5.77
CA PHE A 460 -12.94 -3.98 4.90
C PHE A 460 -13.83 -3.67 3.69
N VAL A 461 -14.50 -4.68 3.13
CA VAL A 461 -15.57 -4.45 2.13
C VAL A 461 -16.68 -3.57 2.72
N LEU A 462 -17.14 -3.89 3.94
CA LEU A 462 -18.20 -3.13 4.62
C LEU A 462 -17.80 -1.67 4.97
N ILE A 463 -16.51 -1.37 5.13
CA ILE A 463 -16.04 0.02 5.32
C ILE A 463 -16.25 0.83 4.04
N HIS A 464 -15.81 0.29 2.91
CA HIS A 464 -15.91 0.97 1.62
C HIS A 464 -17.35 1.03 1.07
N GLN A 465 -18.18 0.07 1.49
CA GLN A 465 -19.60 0.02 1.15
C GLN A 465 -20.42 1.09 1.90
N GLU A 466 -19.97 1.56 3.08
CA GLU A 466 -20.69 2.56 3.88
C GLU A 466 -20.84 3.87 3.09
N GLN A 467 -22.09 4.31 2.88
CA GLN A 467 -22.42 5.36 1.91
C GLN A 467 -21.74 6.70 2.23
N MET A 468 -21.62 7.07 3.50
CA MET A 468 -21.06 8.37 3.89
C MET A 468 -19.53 8.35 3.84
N GLY A 469 -18.90 7.27 4.30
CA GLY A 469 -17.46 7.04 4.12
C GLY A 469 -17.05 6.94 2.65
N ASN A 470 -17.86 6.28 1.80
CA ASN A 470 -17.61 6.18 0.36
C ASN A 470 -17.65 7.55 -0.33
N ARG A 471 -18.63 8.40 0.05
CA ARG A 471 -18.80 9.79 -0.42
C ARG A 471 -17.76 10.77 0.09
N GLU A 472 -17.19 10.51 1.25
CA GLU A 472 -16.01 11.20 1.78
C GLU A 472 -14.77 10.77 0.98
N ALA A 473 -14.62 9.48 0.70
CA ALA A 473 -13.45 8.88 0.06
C ALA A 473 -13.27 9.16 -1.44
N HIS A 474 -14.32 9.58 -2.18
CA HIS A 474 -14.26 9.73 -3.64
C HIS A 474 -14.84 11.06 -4.13
N GLY A 475 -14.23 11.66 -5.14
CA GLY A 475 -14.62 12.97 -5.69
C GLY A 475 -14.35 14.13 -4.72
N THR A 476 -13.35 13.98 -3.84
CA THR A 476 -13.03 14.95 -2.78
C THR A 476 -11.52 15.18 -2.64
N CYS A 477 -11.16 16.22 -1.90
CA CYS A 477 -9.77 16.50 -1.50
C CYS A 477 -9.13 15.43 -0.60
N VAL A 478 -9.89 14.44 -0.10
CA VAL A 478 -9.39 13.46 0.87
C VAL A 478 -9.11 12.07 0.29
N PHE A 479 -9.42 11.85 -0.99
CA PHE A 479 -9.31 10.55 -1.68
C PHE A 479 -7.99 9.82 -1.39
N LEU A 480 -6.84 10.46 -1.62
CA LEU A 480 -5.52 9.85 -1.41
C LEU A 480 -5.25 9.49 0.07
N PHE A 481 -5.61 10.37 0.99
CA PHE A 481 -5.36 10.20 2.42
C PHE A 481 -6.28 9.16 3.06
N TRP A 482 -7.55 9.12 2.63
CA TRP A 482 -8.54 8.13 3.07
C TRP A 482 -8.09 6.73 2.64
N HIS A 483 -7.74 6.55 1.37
CA HIS A 483 -7.28 5.24 0.87
C HIS A 483 -5.94 4.81 1.49
N ARG A 484 -5.00 5.73 1.74
CA ARG A 484 -3.76 5.44 2.48
C ARG A 484 -4.02 4.87 3.88
N LYS A 485 -4.92 5.48 4.66
CA LYS A 485 -5.29 4.97 5.99
C LYS A 485 -6.01 3.61 5.89
N PHE A 486 -6.82 3.41 4.84
CA PHE A 486 -7.54 2.16 4.60
C PHE A 486 -6.56 1.00 4.34
N LEU A 487 -5.56 1.23 3.48
CA LEU A 487 -4.47 0.29 3.19
C LEU A 487 -3.64 -0.04 4.44
N LEU A 488 -3.31 0.95 5.28
CA LEU A 488 -2.59 0.73 6.53
C LEU A 488 -3.36 -0.16 7.50
N GLY A 489 -4.67 0.06 7.67
CA GLY A 489 -5.52 -0.82 8.49
C GLY A 489 -5.58 -2.25 7.92
N PHE A 490 -5.64 -2.38 6.60
CA PHE A 490 -5.67 -3.69 5.92
C PHE A 490 -4.34 -4.44 6.07
N GLU A 491 -3.21 -3.75 5.90
CA GLU A 491 -1.88 -4.32 6.13
C GLU A 491 -1.70 -4.75 7.60
N ASN A 492 -2.13 -3.93 8.55
CA ASN A 492 -2.10 -4.25 9.98
C ASN A 492 -2.91 -5.53 10.29
N MET A 493 -4.09 -5.69 9.68
CA MET A 493 -4.92 -6.89 9.79
C MET A 493 -4.22 -8.14 9.23
N LEU A 494 -3.62 -8.05 8.03
CA LEU A 494 -2.90 -9.19 7.44
C LEU A 494 -1.67 -9.57 8.28
N ARG A 495 -0.93 -8.58 8.80
CA ARG A 495 0.24 -8.81 9.67
C ARG A 495 -0.12 -9.45 11.01
N SER A 496 -1.34 -9.27 11.51
CA SER A 496 -1.79 -9.86 12.78
C SER A 496 -2.28 -11.31 12.67
N LEU A 497 -2.28 -11.93 11.48
CA LEU A 497 -2.86 -13.27 11.28
C LEU A 497 -2.04 -14.41 11.90
N GLY A 498 -0.77 -14.15 12.27
CA GLY A 498 0.15 -15.08 12.93
C GLY A 498 1.62 -14.77 12.63
N ASP A 499 2.55 -15.47 13.29
CA ASP A 499 4.00 -15.23 13.19
C ASP A 499 4.57 -15.23 11.76
N GLN A 500 4.03 -16.06 10.87
CA GLN A 500 4.44 -16.11 9.46
C GLN A 500 4.08 -14.84 8.67
N TYR A 501 3.09 -14.07 9.14
CA TYR A 501 2.58 -12.88 8.48
C TYR A 501 3.10 -11.57 9.10
N LYS A 502 3.77 -11.61 10.26
CA LYS A 502 4.20 -10.40 11.01
C LYS A 502 5.11 -9.44 10.23
N CYS A 503 5.71 -9.92 9.13
CA CYS A 503 6.59 -9.18 8.23
C CYS A 503 5.96 -8.87 6.86
N LEU A 504 4.72 -9.32 6.61
CA LEU A 504 3.98 -9.08 5.37
C LEU A 504 3.78 -7.59 5.11
N THR A 505 4.02 -7.17 3.87
CA THR A 505 3.72 -5.83 3.35
C THR A 505 2.73 -5.95 2.21
N LEU A 506 1.91 -4.93 1.96
CA LEU A 506 1.09 -4.94 0.75
C LEU A 506 1.99 -4.83 -0.50
N PRO A 507 1.85 -5.72 -1.50
CA PRO A 507 2.44 -5.48 -2.81
C PRO A 507 1.68 -4.37 -3.54
N TYR A 508 2.33 -3.69 -4.47
CA TYR A 508 1.65 -2.78 -5.42
C TYR A 508 1.58 -3.41 -6.81
N TRP A 509 0.59 -3.02 -7.62
CA TRP A 509 0.49 -3.47 -9.00
C TRP A 509 1.22 -2.51 -9.94
N ASP A 510 2.37 -2.92 -10.46
CA ASP A 510 3.13 -2.14 -11.43
C ASP A 510 2.56 -2.29 -12.86
N TYR A 511 1.35 -1.76 -13.06
CA TYR A 511 0.72 -1.72 -14.38
C TYR A 511 1.51 -0.85 -15.37
N VAL A 512 2.36 0.08 -14.89
CA VAL A 512 3.28 0.86 -15.74
C VAL A 512 4.33 -0.04 -16.37
N GLN A 513 4.98 -0.90 -15.56
CA GLN A 513 5.88 -1.91 -16.08
C GLN A 513 5.18 -2.86 -17.04
N ASN A 514 4.03 -3.42 -16.66
CA ASN A 514 3.33 -4.40 -17.49
C ASN A 514 2.85 -3.79 -18.83
N TYR A 515 2.49 -2.50 -18.85
CA TYR A 515 2.13 -1.77 -20.06
C TYR A 515 3.35 -1.53 -20.96
N ALA A 516 4.49 -1.15 -20.37
CA ALA A 516 5.75 -1.04 -21.10
C ALA A 516 6.15 -2.39 -21.74
N THR A 517 5.99 -3.52 -21.04
CA THR A 517 6.19 -4.86 -21.61
C THR A 517 5.32 -5.08 -22.86
N MET A 518 4.03 -4.72 -22.80
CA MET A 518 3.12 -4.82 -23.94
C MET A 518 3.58 -3.97 -25.13
N GLN A 519 3.94 -2.70 -24.90
CA GLN A 519 4.37 -1.77 -25.95
C GLN A 519 5.62 -2.26 -26.68
N ASN A 520 6.59 -2.78 -25.94
CA ASN A 520 7.93 -3.11 -26.46
C ASN A 520 8.06 -4.54 -26.99
N THR A 521 7.14 -5.44 -26.65
CA THR A 521 7.18 -6.81 -27.18
C THR A 521 6.77 -6.83 -28.67
N PRO A 522 7.50 -7.54 -29.56
CA PRO A 522 7.11 -7.73 -30.95
C PRO A 522 5.72 -8.35 -31.08
N GLN A 523 4.92 -7.88 -32.04
CA GLN A 523 3.50 -8.25 -32.20
C GLN A 523 3.23 -9.77 -32.09
N ALA A 524 4.07 -10.61 -32.71
CA ALA A 524 3.92 -12.08 -32.69
C ALA A 524 4.09 -12.75 -31.31
N GLN A 525 4.63 -12.04 -30.32
CA GLN A 525 4.85 -12.51 -28.94
C GLN A 525 4.17 -11.60 -27.89
N ARG A 526 3.55 -10.50 -28.33
CA ARG A 526 2.94 -9.48 -27.48
C ARG A 526 1.79 -10.07 -26.67
N CYS A 527 1.79 -9.80 -25.36
CA CYS A 527 0.64 -10.05 -24.50
C CYS A 527 -0.52 -9.12 -24.92
N THR A 528 -1.75 -9.62 -24.96
CA THR A 528 -2.88 -8.87 -25.56
C THR A 528 -3.99 -8.53 -24.57
N SER A 529 -3.83 -8.89 -23.31
CA SER A 529 -4.84 -8.71 -22.27
C SER A 529 -4.23 -8.56 -20.88
N ILE A 530 -4.96 -7.97 -19.94
CA ILE A 530 -4.51 -7.78 -18.54
C ILE A 530 -4.05 -9.11 -17.93
N GLU A 531 -4.76 -10.22 -18.18
CA GLU A 531 -4.38 -11.53 -17.62
C GLU A 531 -3.13 -12.15 -18.28
N THR A 532 -2.76 -11.71 -19.50
CA THR A 532 -1.54 -12.18 -20.18
C THR A 532 -0.34 -11.23 -20.00
N CYS A 533 -0.58 -9.93 -19.80
CA CYS A 533 0.45 -8.93 -19.56
C CYS A 533 0.83 -8.78 -18.08
N SER A 534 -0.08 -9.07 -17.16
CA SER A 534 0.12 -8.82 -15.73
C SER A 534 0.05 -10.09 -14.88
N PRO A 535 1.19 -10.56 -14.32
CA PRO A 535 1.24 -11.76 -13.47
C PRO A 535 0.40 -11.68 -12.19
N ILE A 536 -0.02 -10.49 -11.74
CA ILE A 536 -0.90 -10.35 -10.57
C ILE A 536 -2.31 -10.88 -10.85
N ALA A 537 -2.81 -10.71 -12.08
CA ALA A 537 -4.17 -11.11 -12.45
C ALA A 537 -4.35 -12.63 -12.32
N THR A 538 -3.40 -13.41 -12.84
CA THR A 538 -3.39 -14.88 -12.69
C THR A 538 -2.98 -15.32 -11.28
N GLY A 539 -2.05 -14.61 -10.63
CA GLY A 539 -1.64 -14.84 -9.25
C GLY A 539 -2.78 -14.70 -8.22
N LEU A 540 -3.81 -13.93 -8.54
CA LEU A 540 -5.04 -13.78 -7.75
C LEU A 540 -6.22 -14.60 -8.29
N GLY A 541 -5.98 -15.56 -9.18
CA GLY A 541 -6.98 -16.54 -9.65
C GLY A 541 -7.52 -16.33 -11.07
N GLY A 542 -7.10 -15.28 -11.79
CA GLY A 542 -7.51 -14.95 -13.15
C GLY A 542 -8.98 -14.52 -13.26
N SER A 543 -9.53 -14.51 -14.49
CA SER A 543 -10.90 -14.09 -14.78
C SER A 543 -11.81 -15.19 -15.36
N THR A 544 -11.22 -16.25 -15.92
CA THR A 544 -11.92 -17.17 -16.83
C THR A 544 -12.49 -18.44 -16.18
N ARG A 545 -11.97 -18.86 -15.02
CA ARG A 545 -12.34 -20.12 -14.37
C ARG A 545 -13.40 -19.92 -13.28
N GLY A 546 -14.57 -20.54 -13.48
CA GLY A 546 -15.72 -20.41 -12.59
C GLY A 546 -17.04 -20.50 -13.37
N SER A 547 -18.14 -20.01 -12.82
CA SER A 547 -19.49 -20.05 -13.43
C SER A 547 -20.16 -18.68 -13.45
N VAL A 548 -21.17 -18.47 -14.30
CA VAL A 548 -21.97 -17.23 -14.29
C VAL A 548 -22.71 -17.14 -12.96
N PHE A 549 -22.58 -16.01 -12.26
CA PHE A 549 -23.23 -15.80 -10.97
C PHE A 549 -24.61 -15.17 -11.14
N ARG A 550 -25.61 -15.69 -10.43
CA ARG A 550 -26.97 -15.11 -10.39
C ARG A 550 -27.46 -14.79 -8.97
N GLY A 551 -26.60 -14.98 -7.97
CA GLY A 551 -26.86 -14.53 -6.60
C GLY A 551 -26.45 -13.08 -6.40
N SER A 552 -26.47 -12.64 -5.14
CA SER A 552 -25.87 -11.37 -4.71
C SER A 552 -24.68 -11.61 -3.78
N ILE A 553 -23.73 -10.69 -3.79
CA ILE A 553 -22.58 -10.61 -2.89
C ILE A 553 -22.66 -9.24 -2.22
N PHE A 554 -22.71 -9.22 -0.87
CA PHE A 554 -23.05 -8.03 -0.05
C PHE A 554 -24.31 -7.25 -0.49
N GLY A 555 -25.28 -7.92 -1.14
CA GLY A 555 -26.51 -7.32 -1.66
C GLY A 555 -26.46 -6.90 -3.13
N TYR A 556 -25.29 -6.87 -3.76
CA TYR A 556 -25.10 -6.44 -5.16
C TYR A 556 -25.08 -7.65 -6.10
N THR A 557 -25.64 -7.49 -7.30
CA THR A 557 -25.70 -8.55 -8.32
C THR A 557 -24.82 -8.22 -9.51
N PHE A 558 -24.14 -9.23 -10.04
CA PHE A 558 -23.19 -9.08 -11.15
C PHE A 558 -23.53 -10.09 -12.27
N PRO A 559 -24.72 -9.99 -12.89
CA PRO A 559 -25.30 -11.05 -13.73
C PRO A 559 -24.52 -11.33 -15.02
N SER A 560 -23.75 -10.35 -15.51
CA SER A 560 -22.89 -10.46 -16.69
C SER A 560 -21.50 -11.01 -16.38
N ASN A 561 -21.15 -11.17 -15.10
CA ASN A 561 -19.82 -11.54 -14.65
C ASN A 561 -19.72 -13.03 -14.27
N ARG A 562 -18.52 -13.59 -14.44
CA ARG A 562 -18.21 -14.93 -13.95
C ARG A 562 -17.79 -14.84 -12.50
N CYS A 563 -18.41 -15.63 -11.62
CA CYS A 563 -17.89 -15.89 -10.29
C CYS A 563 -16.62 -16.73 -10.43
N VAL A 564 -15.46 -16.11 -10.26
CA VAL A 564 -14.17 -16.78 -10.29
C VAL A 564 -13.98 -17.53 -8.99
N ASN A 565 -13.77 -18.83 -9.09
CA ASN A 565 -13.67 -19.76 -7.96
C ASN A 565 -12.26 -20.34 -7.83
N GLN A 566 -11.25 -19.52 -8.11
CA GLN A 566 -9.84 -19.86 -8.04
C GLN A 566 -9.18 -19.20 -6.83
N ARG A 567 -8.00 -19.69 -6.47
CA ARG A 567 -7.20 -19.18 -5.37
C ARG A 567 -6.80 -17.70 -5.58
N PRO A 568 -6.96 -16.80 -4.59
CA PRO A 568 -7.56 -16.98 -3.25
C PRO A 568 -9.08 -16.73 -3.20
N VAL A 569 -9.69 -16.20 -4.26
CA VAL A 569 -11.11 -15.77 -4.28
C VAL A 569 -12.13 -16.90 -4.09
N ASN A 570 -11.71 -18.18 -4.13
CA ASN A 570 -12.54 -19.31 -3.69
C ASN A 570 -12.86 -19.31 -2.18
N HIS A 571 -12.25 -18.43 -1.39
CA HIS A 571 -12.57 -18.19 0.03
C HIS A 571 -13.61 -17.07 0.23
N MET A 572 -13.98 -16.34 -0.83
CA MET A 572 -14.91 -15.20 -0.71
C MET A 572 -16.33 -15.66 -0.32
N CYS A 573 -16.76 -15.22 0.86
CA CYS A 573 -18.11 -15.34 1.39
C CYS A 573 -18.63 -13.96 1.84
N THR A 574 -19.89 -13.61 1.54
CA THR A 574 -20.57 -12.48 2.22
C THR A 574 -20.68 -12.72 3.73
N THR A 575 -20.95 -13.97 4.12
CA THR A 575 -21.01 -14.43 5.51
C THR A 575 -20.11 -15.67 5.63
N PRO A 576 -18.94 -15.57 6.28
CA PRO A 576 -18.03 -16.70 6.49
C PRO A 576 -18.73 -17.87 7.18
N GLY A 577 -18.33 -19.10 6.84
CA GLY A 577 -18.93 -20.32 7.38
C GLY A 577 -20.37 -20.63 6.95
N SER A 578 -21.07 -19.71 6.26
CA SER A 578 -22.44 -19.96 5.79
C SER A 578 -22.50 -21.09 4.75
N ALA A 579 -23.50 -21.97 4.87
CA ALA A 579 -23.82 -22.98 3.86
C ALA A 579 -24.21 -22.37 2.49
N SER A 580 -24.63 -21.09 2.47
CA SER A 580 -24.91 -20.33 1.25
C SER A 580 -23.71 -19.53 0.71
N CYS A 581 -22.50 -19.71 1.25
CA CYS A 581 -21.31 -19.00 0.79
C CYS A 581 -21.03 -19.27 -0.71
N PRO A 582 -20.91 -18.23 -1.55
CA PRO A 582 -20.61 -18.39 -2.98
C PRO A 582 -19.26 -19.06 -3.29
N LYS A 583 -18.25 -18.85 -2.43
CA LYS A 583 -16.86 -19.32 -2.63
C LYS A 583 -16.29 -18.86 -3.98
N CYS A 584 -16.51 -17.59 -4.29
CA CYS A 584 -16.07 -16.95 -5.53
C CYS A 584 -16.21 -15.43 -5.47
N THR A 585 -15.41 -14.73 -6.29
CA THR A 585 -15.54 -13.30 -6.57
C THR A 585 -15.97 -13.10 -8.03
N PRO A 586 -17.06 -12.37 -8.33
CA PRO A 586 -17.41 -11.97 -9.69
C PRO A 586 -16.31 -11.10 -10.31
N ARG A 587 -15.92 -11.34 -11.56
CA ARG A 587 -14.88 -10.54 -12.26
C ARG A 587 -15.29 -10.15 -13.68
N GLY A 588 -14.71 -9.06 -14.19
CA GLY A 588 -14.64 -8.80 -15.63
C GLY A 588 -13.77 -9.83 -16.35
N ASN A 589 -13.84 -9.87 -17.68
CA ASN A 589 -13.15 -10.86 -18.50
C ASN A 589 -11.71 -10.41 -18.84
N TRP A 590 -10.85 -10.30 -17.83
CA TRP A 590 -9.47 -9.80 -17.94
C TRP A 590 -8.59 -10.54 -18.96
N ALA A 591 -8.91 -11.79 -19.29
CA ALA A 591 -8.24 -12.54 -20.36
C ALA A 591 -8.54 -12.00 -21.77
N ASN A 592 -9.59 -11.21 -21.94
CA ASN A 592 -10.00 -10.59 -23.21
C ASN A 592 -10.13 -9.05 -23.11
N THR A 593 -9.71 -8.46 -21.98
CA THR A 593 -9.61 -7.00 -21.81
C THR A 593 -8.15 -6.60 -22.00
N ALA A 594 -7.86 -5.75 -22.99
CA ALA A 594 -6.53 -5.19 -23.21
C ALA A 594 -6.06 -4.32 -22.02
N MET A 595 -4.74 -4.11 -21.92
CA MET A 595 -4.24 -2.98 -21.14
C MET A 595 -4.61 -1.65 -21.84
N ILE A 596 -4.58 -0.55 -21.09
CA ILE A 596 -5.03 0.77 -21.57
C ILE A 596 -3.91 1.80 -21.44
N SER A 597 -3.95 2.85 -22.27
CA SER A 597 -3.00 3.97 -22.26
C SER A 597 -2.83 4.63 -20.88
N ASP A 598 -3.89 4.66 -20.08
CA ASP A 598 -3.91 5.25 -18.74
C ASP A 598 -3.01 4.48 -17.75
N MET A 599 -2.65 3.23 -18.05
CA MET A 599 -1.64 2.46 -17.32
C MET A 599 -0.20 2.85 -17.70
N GLY A 600 0.02 3.57 -18.80
CA GLY A 600 1.35 3.95 -19.28
C GLY A 600 1.97 5.15 -18.56
N ILE A 601 3.30 5.21 -18.55
CA ILE A 601 4.04 6.22 -17.78
C ILE A 601 3.66 7.66 -18.16
N ALA A 602 3.46 7.97 -19.45
CA ALA A 602 3.11 9.32 -19.89
C ALA A 602 1.81 9.84 -19.25
N ASN A 603 0.77 9.00 -19.16
CA ASN A 603 -0.51 9.34 -18.54
C ASN A 603 -0.41 9.43 -17.02
N VAL A 604 0.27 8.47 -16.39
CA VAL A 604 0.54 8.47 -14.94
C VAL A 604 1.32 9.72 -14.53
N ARG A 605 2.38 10.04 -15.27
CA ARG A 605 3.25 11.21 -15.08
C ARG A 605 2.47 12.51 -15.19
N GLN A 606 1.64 12.68 -16.22
CA GLN A 606 0.80 13.87 -16.37
C GLN A 606 -0.15 14.02 -15.18
N SER A 607 -0.71 12.93 -14.67
CA SER A 607 -1.61 12.96 -13.52
C SER A 607 -0.90 13.34 -12.21
N VAL A 608 0.30 12.81 -11.97
CA VAL A 608 1.10 13.00 -10.75
C VAL A 608 1.81 14.36 -10.73
N LEU A 609 2.47 14.75 -11.83
CA LEU A 609 3.39 15.89 -11.85
C LEU A 609 2.81 17.16 -12.50
N GLY A 610 1.74 17.03 -13.29
CA GLY A 610 1.10 18.16 -14.01
C GLY A 610 0.17 19.03 -13.16
N GLY A 611 -0.03 18.71 -11.88
CA GLY A 611 -0.82 19.52 -10.94
C GLY A 611 0.06 20.38 -10.02
N SER A 612 -0.36 21.63 -9.77
CA SER A 612 0.37 22.58 -8.92
C SER A 612 0.09 22.47 -7.41
N ASN A 613 -0.94 21.70 -7.02
CA ASN A 613 -1.45 21.57 -5.66
C ASN A 613 -2.06 20.16 -5.48
N ILE A 614 -2.24 19.71 -4.24
CA ILE A 614 -2.69 18.34 -3.96
C ILE A 614 -4.14 18.10 -4.40
N LEU A 615 -5.00 19.12 -4.42
CA LEU A 615 -6.39 18.97 -4.87
C LEU A 615 -6.44 18.61 -6.37
N THR A 616 -5.68 19.33 -7.20
CA THR A 616 -5.56 19.02 -8.63
C THR A 616 -4.90 17.67 -8.88
N VAL A 617 -3.88 17.30 -8.11
CA VAL A 617 -3.22 15.98 -8.27
C VAL A 617 -4.10 14.84 -7.78
N SER A 618 -4.88 15.01 -6.72
CA SER A 618 -5.87 14.04 -6.26
C SER A 618 -6.95 13.81 -7.32
N ASP A 619 -7.55 14.86 -7.88
CA ASP A 619 -8.50 14.73 -9.00
C ASP A 619 -7.88 14.06 -10.22
N ASN A 620 -6.64 14.43 -10.57
CA ASN A 620 -5.93 13.82 -11.69
C ASN A 620 -5.77 12.30 -11.50
N ILE A 621 -5.17 11.88 -10.39
CA ILE A 621 -4.92 10.47 -10.07
C ILE A 621 -6.22 9.69 -9.93
N GLU A 622 -7.26 10.27 -9.30
CA GLU A 622 -8.59 9.66 -9.14
C GLU A 622 -9.25 9.40 -10.51
N ASN A 623 -9.21 10.37 -11.44
CA ASN A 623 -9.76 10.17 -12.78
C ASN A 623 -8.91 9.19 -13.62
N SER A 624 -7.58 9.32 -13.57
CA SER A 624 -6.63 8.46 -14.29
C SER A 624 -5.30 8.38 -13.54
N PRO A 625 -4.81 7.19 -13.15
CA PRO A 625 -5.28 5.88 -13.63
C PRO A 625 -6.45 5.28 -12.84
N HIS A 626 -6.83 5.81 -11.68
CA HIS A 626 -7.69 5.09 -10.72
C HIS A 626 -9.06 4.66 -11.27
N ASN A 627 -9.90 5.60 -11.70
CA ASN A 627 -11.24 5.29 -12.23
C ASN A 627 -11.17 4.48 -13.53
N MET A 628 -10.20 4.77 -14.39
CA MET A 628 -9.99 4.03 -15.65
C MET A 628 -9.66 2.56 -15.43
N ILE A 629 -8.83 2.23 -14.42
CA ILE A 629 -8.52 0.84 -14.06
C ILE A 629 -9.75 0.14 -13.46
N HIS A 630 -10.50 0.79 -12.56
CA HIS A 630 -11.77 0.26 -12.03
C HIS A 630 -12.78 -0.08 -13.12
N ALA A 631 -13.01 0.85 -14.06
CA ALA A 631 -13.88 0.65 -15.22
C ALA A 631 -13.43 -0.54 -16.08
N THR A 632 -12.12 -0.64 -16.33
CA THR A 632 -11.53 -1.66 -17.20
C THR A 632 -11.58 -3.06 -16.58
N LEU A 633 -11.37 -3.18 -15.26
CA LEU A 633 -11.44 -4.46 -14.56
C LEU A 633 -12.88 -4.97 -14.42
N ASN A 634 -13.89 -4.09 -14.38
CA ASN A 634 -15.31 -4.40 -14.43
C ASN A 634 -15.80 -5.33 -13.29
N GLY A 635 -17.09 -5.69 -13.25
CA GLY A 635 -17.69 -6.43 -12.15
C GLY A 635 -17.69 -5.59 -10.86
N PRO A 636 -17.32 -6.14 -9.69
CA PRO A 636 -17.20 -5.38 -8.45
C PRO A 636 -16.23 -4.22 -8.58
N MET A 637 -15.13 -4.35 -9.33
CA MET A 637 -14.18 -3.24 -9.55
C MET A 637 -14.82 -2.04 -10.26
N ALA A 638 -15.86 -2.24 -11.08
CA ALA A 638 -16.61 -1.13 -11.68
C ALA A 638 -17.68 -0.52 -10.76
N ASN A 639 -17.86 -1.02 -9.53
CA ASN A 639 -18.82 -0.50 -8.56
C ASN A 639 -18.08 0.24 -7.43
N ALA A 640 -18.42 1.52 -7.21
CA ALA A 640 -17.70 2.38 -6.28
C ALA A 640 -17.81 1.91 -4.82
N GLN A 641 -18.86 1.17 -4.45
CA GLN A 641 -19.06 0.66 -3.10
C GLN A 641 -18.50 -0.76 -2.91
N MET A 642 -18.38 -1.55 -3.98
CA MET A 642 -18.08 -2.97 -3.92
C MET A 642 -16.72 -3.39 -4.50
N SER A 643 -15.92 -2.45 -5.01
CA SER A 643 -14.61 -2.75 -5.59
C SER A 643 -13.64 -3.54 -4.67
N PRO A 644 -13.61 -3.36 -3.33
CA PRO A 644 -12.77 -4.19 -2.45
C PRO A 644 -13.18 -5.66 -2.32
N VAL A 645 -14.30 -6.10 -2.89
CA VAL A 645 -14.65 -7.54 -2.98
C VAL A 645 -13.60 -8.32 -3.77
N ASP A 646 -12.90 -7.65 -4.69
CA ASP A 646 -11.77 -8.23 -5.41
C ASP A 646 -10.44 -7.87 -4.72
N PRO A 647 -9.60 -8.85 -4.33
CA PRO A 647 -8.29 -8.57 -3.76
C PRO A 647 -7.40 -7.65 -4.61
N ILE A 648 -7.58 -7.62 -5.93
CA ILE A 648 -6.81 -6.73 -6.82
C ILE A 648 -6.99 -5.24 -6.47
N PHE A 649 -8.10 -4.86 -5.82
CA PHE A 649 -8.36 -3.52 -5.28
C PHE A 649 -7.19 -3.02 -4.44
N PHE A 650 -6.71 -3.83 -3.49
CA PHE A 650 -5.72 -3.39 -2.50
C PHE A 650 -4.35 -3.14 -3.15
N MET A 651 -4.01 -3.89 -4.20
CA MET A 651 -2.74 -3.73 -4.92
C MET A 651 -2.80 -2.59 -5.95
N HIS A 652 -3.96 -2.37 -6.58
CA HIS A 652 -4.25 -1.17 -7.37
C HIS A 652 -4.13 0.09 -6.52
N HIS A 653 -4.83 0.14 -5.39
CA HIS A 653 -4.78 1.28 -4.47
C HIS A 653 -3.41 1.48 -3.81
N ASN A 654 -2.63 0.42 -3.61
CA ASN A 654 -1.25 0.56 -3.16
C ASN A 654 -0.34 1.19 -4.25
N THR A 655 -0.67 1.04 -5.54
CA THR A 655 -0.03 1.83 -6.59
C THR A 655 -0.49 3.29 -6.55
N ILE A 656 -1.77 3.56 -6.31
CA ILE A 656 -2.27 4.94 -6.08
C ILE A 656 -1.54 5.61 -4.90
N ASP A 657 -1.29 4.85 -3.82
CA ASP A 657 -0.51 5.29 -2.66
C ASP A 657 0.96 5.58 -3.00
N LEU A 658 1.57 4.78 -3.87
CA LEU A 658 2.89 5.05 -4.45
C LEU A 658 2.88 6.32 -5.33
N LEU A 659 1.86 6.55 -6.15
CA LEU A 659 1.75 7.77 -6.98
C LEU A 659 1.68 9.04 -6.12
N HIS A 660 0.92 9.02 -5.02
CA HIS A 660 0.91 10.11 -4.04
C HIS A 660 2.27 10.30 -3.35
N THR A 661 2.98 9.21 -3.08
CA THR A 661 4.34 9.24 -2.52
C THR A 661 5.34 9.92 -3.47
N ILE A 662 5.28 9.60 -4.77
CA ILE A 662 6.11 10.26 -5.80
C ILE A 662 5.77 11.75 -5.91
N TYR A 663 4.49 12.12 -5.87
CA TYR A 663 4.09 13.53 -5.82
C TYR A 663 4.67 14.26 -4.60
N TYR A 664 4.57 13.66 -3.40
CA TYR A 664 5.06 14.27 -2.17
C TYR A 664 6.57 14.51 -2.23
N HIS A 665 7.35 13.51 -2.65
CA HIS A 665 8.79 13.65 -2.88
C HIS A 665 9.10 14.84 -3.81
N CYS A 666 8.45 14.86 -4.98
CA CYS A 666 8.77 15.81 -6.04
C CYS A 666 8.27 17.23 -5.84
N LYS A 667 7.24 17.46 -5.00
CA LYS A 667 6.58 18.77 -4.88
C LYS A 667 6.53 19.30 -3.44
N VAL A 668 6.78 18.48 -2.42
CA VAL A 668 6.59 18.83 -1.00
C VAL A 668 7.84 18.59 -0.15
N GLU A 669 8.55 17.47 -0.33
CA GLU A 669 9.65 17.06 0.55
C GLU A 669 10.78 18.08 0.64
N SER A 670 11.25 18.58 -0.51
CA SER A 670 12.33 19.58 -0.61
C SER A 670 12.02 20.93 0.05
N LEU A 671 10.75 21.18 0.42
CA LEU A 671 10.33 22.37 1.14
C LEU A 671 10.63 22.29 2.65
N ASN A 672 10.88 21.09 3.17
CA ASN A 672 11.14 20.80 4.59
C ASN A 672 10.15 21.50 5.55
N LEU A 673 8.85 21.35 5.28
CA LEU A 673 7.78 22.02 6.01
C LEU A 673 7.70 21.53 7.47
N SER A 674 7.60 22.45 8.43
CA SER A 674 7.15 22.13 9.79
C SER A 674 5.65 21.77 9.81
N ASP A 675 5.18 21.05 10.84
CA ASP A 675 3.76 20.66 11.02
C ASP A 675 2.76 21.80 10.75
N LEU A 676 3.07 23.04 11.18
CA LEU A 676 2.20 24.19 10.97
C LEU A 676 2.23 24.69 9.52
N GLN A 677 3.39 24.64 8.85
CA GLN A 677 3.47 24.97 7.42
C GLN A 677 2.80 23.89 6.57
N GLN A 678 2.95 22.62 6.93
CA GLN A 678 2.34 21.47 6.25
C GLN A 678 0.80 21.53 6.25
N GLN A 679 0.20 22.04 7.33
CA GLN A 679 -1.25 22.30 7.42
C GLN A 679 -1.76 23.41 6.48
N ASN A 680 -0.88 24.32 6.03
CA ASN A 680 -1.25 25.53 5.29
C ASN A 680 -0.70 25.56 3.84
N ASP A 681 0.25 24.69 3.48
CA ASP A 681 0.78 24.59 2.12
C ASP A 681 -0.15 23.74 1.24
N LEU A 682 -0.70 24.36 0.19
CA LEU A 682 -1.64 23.75 -0.75
C LEU A 682 -1.06 22.55 -1.53
N ARG A 683 0.26 22.34 -1.51
CA ARG A 683 0.90 21.14 -2.07
C ARG A 683 0.90 19.99 -1.08
N SER A 684 0.88 20.25 0.23
CA SER A 684 0.79 19.18 1.23
C SER A 684 -0.64 18.87 1.63
N PHE A 685 -1.48 19.87 1.87
CA PHE A 685 -2.90 19.67 2.14
C PHE A 685 -3.74 20.87 1.67
N GLN A 686 -4.86 20.59 1.02
CA GLN A 686 -5.86 21.60 0.66
C GLN A 686 -7.26 21.10 1.04
N GLY A 687 -7.94 21.85 1.91
CA GLY A 687 -9.29 21.52 2.35
C GLY A 687 -10.37 21.73 1.28
N CYS A 688 -11.52 21.10 1.47
CA CYS A 688 -12.67 21.17 0.56
C CYS A 688 -14.00 20.96 1.28
N SER A 689 -15.12 21.28 0.62
CA SER A 689 -16.44 20.78 1.00
C SER A 689 -16.63 19.39 0.38
N THR A 690 -17.00 18.42 1.20
CA THR A 690 -17.31 17.04 0.80
C THR A 690 -18.73 16.92 0.27
N SER A 691 -18.98 15.90 -0.56
CA SER A 691 -20.33 15.58 -1.08
C SER A 691 -21.32 15.16 0.04
N ASN A 692 -20.82 14.86 1.24
CA ASN A 692 -21.62 14.60 2.43
C ASN A 692 -22.10 15.88 3.17
N GLY A 693 -21.64 17.07 2.75
CA GLY A 693 -21.98 18.37 3.36
C GLY A 693 -21.02 18.86 4.45
N GLU A 694 -19.97 18.09 4.80
CA GLU A 694 -18.93 18.51 5.74
C GLU A 694 -17.85 19.36 5.05
N THR A 695 -17.32 20.37 5.75
CA THR A 695 -16.11 21.09 5.32
C THR A 695 -14.89 20.46 6.00
N VAL A 696 -13.95 19.97 5.20
CA VAL A 696 -12.73 19.31 5.69
C VAL A 696 -11.56 20.29 5.65
N GLY A 697 -10.91 20.46 6.79
CA GLY A 697 -9.61 21.12 6.93
C GLY A 697 -8.50 20.12 7.28
N PRO A 698 -7.23 20.56 7.35
CA PRO A 698 -6.08 19.67 7.59
C PRO A 698 -6.20 18.89 8.89
N THR A 699 -6.68 19.54 9.96
CA THR A 699 -6.84 18.98 11.31
C THR A 699 -8.19 18.29 11.53
N SER A 700 -9.08 18.26 10.53
CA SER A 700 -10.33 17.48 10.61
C SER A 700 -10.01 16.00 10.81
N SER A 701 -10.84 15.34 11.63
CA SER A 701 -10.69 13.91 11.89
C SER A 701 -11.27 13.10 10.72
N LEU A 702 -10.38 12.44 9.97
CA LEU A 702 -10.70 11.39 9.01
C LEU A 702 -11.42 10.25 9.75
N ARG A 703 -12.67 10.01 9.33
CA ARG A 703 -13.54 8.95 9.87
C ARG A 703 -13.65 7.80 8.89
N MET A 704 -13.84 6.61 9.44
CA MET A 704 -14.04 5.39 8.68
C MET A 704 -15.10 4.60 9.40
N ARG A 705 -16.15 4.23 8.69
CA ARG A 705 -17.35 3.62 9.26
C ARG A 705 -17.69 2.35 8.53
N LEU A 706 -18.45 1.48 9.18
CA LEU A 706 -19.03 0.29 8.59
C LEU A 706 -20.38 0.00 9.22
N VAL A 707 -21.23 -0.73 8.49
CA VAL A 707 -22.53 -1.18 8.98
C VAL A 707 -22.40 -2.57 9.59
N VAL A 708 -22.72 -2.70 10.88
CA VAL A 708 -22.75 -3.97 11.62
C VAL A 708 -24.14 -4.16 12.19
N SER A 709 -24.80 -5.28 11.85
CA SER A 709 -26.17 -5.60 12.31
C SER A 709 -27.19 -4.48 12.05
N GLY A 710 -27.01 -3.72 10.96
CA GLY A 710 -27.87 -2.59 10.59
C GLY A 710 -27.55 -1.26 11.28
N GLN A 711 -26.52 -1.20 12.14
CA GLN A 711 -26.05 0.03 12.77
C GLN A 711 -24.71 0.49 12.17
N THR A 712 -24.60 1.77 11.85
CA THR A 712 -23.32 2.37 11.42
C THR A 712 -22.46 2.68 12.64
N ILE A 713 -21.24 2.15 12.67
CA ILE A 713 -20.25 2.40 13.73
C ILE A 713 -18.95 2.94 13.12
N GLU A 714 -18.19 3.73 13.89
CA GLU A 714 -16.79 4.05 13.56
C GLU A 714 -15.93 2.78 13.65
N VAL A 715 -14.98 2.62 12.73
CA VAL A 715 -14.16 1.40 12.58
C VAL A 715 -13.38 1.06 13.84
N ALA A 716 -12.89 2.07 14.57
CA ALA A 716 -12.16 1.90 15.82
C ALA A 716 -12.99 1.21 16.93
N ASN A 717 -14.33 1.22 16.80
CA ASN A 717 -15.25 0.59 17.75
C ASN A 717 -15.68 -0.82 17.31
N ASP A 718 -15.26 -1.31 16.14
CA ASP A 718 -15.54 -2.68 15.72
C ASP A 718 -14.64 -3.68 16.48
N PRO A 719 -15.19 -4.71 17.14
CA PRO A 719 -14.41 -5.61 17.99
C PRO A 719 -13.47 -6.55 17.22
N LEU A 720 -13.64 -6.72 15.90
CA LEU A 720 -12.77 -7.57 15.08
C LEU A 720 -11.65 -6.82 14.39
N ILE A 721 -11.89 -5.56 14.01
CA ILE A 721 -10.92 -4.79 13.19
C ILE A 721 -10.50 -3.43 13.75
N GLY A 722 -11.14 -2.91 14.81
CA GLY A 722 -10.84 -1.56 15.31
C GLY A 722 -9.43 -1.38 15.86
N SER A 723 -8.84 -2.45 16.42
CA SER A 723 -7.44 -2.48 16.86
C SER A 723 -6.44 -2.18 15.74
N PHE A 724 -6.76 -2.50 14.49
CA PHE A 724 -5.88 -2.25 13.33
C PHE A 724 -5.83 -0.77 12.91
N PHE A 725 -6.79 0.04 13.38
CA PHE A 725 -6.90 1.47 13.09
C PHE A 725 -6.60 2.36 14.30
N LYS A 726 -6.59 1.81 15.52
CA LYS A 726 -6.37 2.50 16.81
C LYS A 726 -5.20 3.49 16.78
N ASP A 727 -4.04 3.02 16.34
CA ASP A 727 -2.77 3.76 16.41
C ASP A 727 -2.45 4.51 15.09
N LEU A 728 -3.37 4.53 14.12
CA LEU A 728 -3.22 5.25 12.86
C LEU A 728 -3.64 6.72 13.00
N PRO A 729 -2.93 7.68 12.39
CA PRO A 729 -3.34 9.09 12.43
C PRO A 729 -4.78 9.33 11.97
N THR A 730 -5.43 10.28 12.63
CA THR A 730 -6.79 10.73 12.31
C THR A 730 -6.81 12.08 11.58
N GLN A 731 -5.71 12.84 11.55
CA GLN A 731 -5.64 14.13 10.87
C GLN A 731 -5.05 13.98 9.47
N TYR A 732 -5.65 14.64 8.48
CA TYR A 732 -5.29 14.44 7.07
C TYR A 732 -3.85 14.85 6.73
N TYR A 733 -3.37 15.97 7.26
CA TYR A 733 -1.98 16.41 6.98
C TYR A 733 -0.92 15.41 7.48
N LYS A 734 -1.25 14.58 8.49
CA LYS A 734 -0.37 13.52 9.01
C LYS A 734 -0.32 12.26 8.14
N LEU A 735 -1.08 12.22 7.05
CA LEU A 735 -1.13 11.10 6.10
C LEU A 735 -0.39 11.44 4.79
N THR A 736 0.39 12.52 4.75
CA THR A 736 1.04 13.05 3.54
C THR A 736 2.34 12.34 3.15
N ASP A 737 3.20 12.02 4.13
CA ASP A 737 4.42 11.23 3.94
C ASP A 737 4.19 9.77 4.40
N ALA A 738 4.49 8.79 3.55
CA ALA A 738 4.40 7.37 3.88
C ALA A 738 5.40 6.96 4.98
N ARG A 739 6.59 7.56 4.99
CA ARG A 739 7.69 7.20 5.89
C ARG A 739 7.39 7.59 7.34
N GLN A 740 6.69 8.70 7.54
CA GLN A 740 6.16 9.12 8.86
C GLN A 740 5.12 8.13 9.41
N LEU A 741 4.52 7.30 8.55
CA LEU A 741 3.58 6.24 8.91
C LEU A 741 4.26 4.88 9.10
N GLY A 742 5.60 4.84 9.06
CA GLY A 742 6.41 3.66 9.34
C GLY A 742 6.51 2.66 8.18
N TYR A 743 6.24 3.07 6.94
CA TYR A 743 6.43 2.25 5.74
C TYR A 743 7.08 3.03 4.59
N SER A 744 7.68 2.32 3.66
CA SER A 744 8.23 2.87 2.43
C SER A 744 7.94 1.94 1.25
N PHE A 745 8.53 2.24 0.10
CA PHE A 745 8.38 1.48 -1.14
C PHE A 745 9.75 1.08 -1.68
N ASP A 746 9.79 -0.08 -2.32
CA ASP A 746 10.84 -0.52 -3.24
C ASP A 746 10.35 -0.20 -4.66
N ILE A 747 10.83 0.91 -5.21
CA ILE A 747 10.36 1.54 -6.44
C ILE A 747 11.35 1.23 -7.58
N LYS A 748 10.84 0.63 -8.65
CA LYS A 748 11.66 0.16 -9.78
C LYS A 748 11.17 0.71 -11.11
N GLY A 749 12.00 0.57 -12.14
CA GLY A 749 11.61 0.86 -13.53
C GLY A 749 11.16 2.31 -13.74
N LEU A 750 10.15 2.50 -14.58
CA LEU A 750 9.68 3.83 -14.99
C LEU A 750 9.09 4.66 -13.83
N LEU A 751 8.54 4.02 -12.80
CA LEU A 751 8.09 4.72 -11.59
C LEU A 751 9.28 5.16 -10.71
N GLY A 752 10.36 4.37 -10.68
CA GLY A 752 11.61 4.73 -9.98
C GLY A 752 12.35 5.87 -10.67
N ASP A 753 12.34 5.90 -12.00
CA ASP A 753 12.84 7.04 -12.79
C ASP A 753 12.02 8.31 -12.52
N MET A 754 10.68 8.23 -12.58
CA MET A 754 9.80 9.36 -12.30
C MET A 754 9.97 9.91 -10.87
N TYR A 755 10.23 9.04 -9.88
CA TYR A 755 10.62 9.46 -8.53
C TYR A 755 11.96 10.19 -8.54
N THR A 756 12.98 9.63 -9.18
CA THR A 756 14.36 10.17 -9.18
C THR A 756 14.49 11.50 -9.92
N THR A 757 13.82 11.65 -11.07
CA THR A 757 13.96 12.83 -11.93
C THR A 757 12.98 13.94 -11.57
N CYS A 758 11.87 13.60 -10.90
CA CYS A 758 10.71 14.45 -10.68
C CYS A 758 10.19 15.15 -11.95
N GLY A 759 10.45 14.52 -13.09
CA GLY A 759 10.08 14.99 -14.41
C GLY A 759 11.12 15.84 -15.14
N SER A 760 12.31 16.05 -14.59
CA SER A 760 13.45 16.65 -15.30
C SER A 760 13.97 15.67 -16.36
N SER A 761 14.47 16.15 -17.51
CA SER A 761 15.00 15.25 -18.55
C SER A 761 16.37 14.69 -18.18
N SER A 762 16.65 13.45 -18.60
CA SER A 762 17.94 12.76 -18.38
C SER A 762 19.13 13.56 -18.91
N SER A 763 18.89 14.39 -19.92
CA SER A 763 19.89 15.22 -20.61
C SER A 763 20.33 16.45 -19.81
N SER A 764 19.65 16.81 -18.71
CA SER A 764 20.14 17.83 -17.78
C SER A 764 21.25 17.30 -16.85
N THR A 765 22.34 16.80 -17.45
CA THR A 765 23.58 16.40 -16.75
C THR A 765 24.46 17.60 -16.35
N GLY A 766 23.85 18.78 -16.20
CA GLY A 766 24.34 19.78 -15.25
C GLY A 766 23.97 19.29 -13.87
N GLY A 767 24.92 18.65 -13.18
CA GLY A 767 24.67 17.74 -12.08
C GLY A 767 23.57 18.20 -11.12
N ILE A 768 22.58 17.33 -10.90
CA ILE A 768 21.78 17.35 -9.69
C ILE A 768 22.81 17.29 -8.55
N GLU A 769 23.07 18.42 -7.91
CA GLU A 769 23.54 18.44 -6.53
C GLU A 769 22.61 17.47 -5.81
N SER A 770 23.17 16.36 -5.30
CA SER A 770 22.44 15.32 -4.58
C SER A 770 21.35 15.99 -3.77
N VAL A 771 20.06 15.68 -4.05
CA VAL A 771 18.92 16.32 -3.37
C VAL A 771 19.23 16.26 -1.89
N GLN A 772 19.58 17.42 -1.34
CA GLN A 772 20.50 17.51 -0.21
C GLN A 772 19.91 16.73 0.94
N GLU A 773 20.52 15.60 1.35
CA GLU A 773 19.90 14.60 2.25
C GLU A 773 19.12 15.29 3.37
N VAL A 774 17.79 15.44 3.16
CA VAL A 774 16.96 16.21 4.07
C VAL A 774 16.70 15.27 5.23
N SER A 775 17.58 15.30 6.22
CA SER A 775 17.47 14.46 7.40
C SER A 775 16.24 14.88 8.20
N HIS A 776 15.07 14.37 7.82
CA HIS A 776 13.86 14.48 8.62
C HIS A 776 14.12 13.71 9.92
N ALA A 777 14.32 14.44 11.01
CA ALA A 777 14.78 13.90 12.30
C ALA A 777 13.86 12.83 12.93
N ASN A 778 12.69 12.58 12.34
CA ASN A 778 11.68 11.59 12.76
C ASN A 778 11.45 10.45 11.75
N VAL A 779 12.20 10.35 10.64
CA VAL A 779 12.03 9.30 9.64
C VAL A 779 13.07 8.18 9.85
N THR A 780 12.59 6.95 10.07
CA THR A 780 13.44 5.76 10.34
C THR A 780 13.46 4.73 9.21
N ILE A 781 12.73 5.01 8.13
CA ILE A 781 12.63 4.15 6.93
C ILE A 781 12.56 5.06 5.70
N ASP A 782 13.32 4.75 4.66
CA ASP A 782 13.32 5.51 3.42
C ASP A 782 12.91 4.65 2.22
N HIS A 783 12.59 5.30 1.11
CA HIS A 783 12.27 4.61 -0.15
C HIS A 783 13.54 3.97 -0.74
N VAL A 784 13.41 2.73 -1.19
CA VAL A 784 14.44 2.07 -2.00
C VAL A 784 14.10 2.37 -3.45
N VAL A 785 15.04 2.95 -4.20
CA VAL A 785 14.85 3.26 -5.62
C VAL A 785 15.94 2.54 -6.40
N GLU A 786 15.53 1.65 -7.30
CA GLU A 786 16.45 0.87 -8.15
C GLU A 786 16.55 1.46 -9.56
N PRO A 787 17.76 1.43 -10.19
CA PRO A 787 17.97 1.98 -11.52
C PRO A 787 17.20 1.22 -12.61
N VAL A 788 16.95 1.89 -13.73
CA VAL A 788 16.22 1.33 -14.87
C VAL A 788 17.09 0.35 -15.66
N VAL A 789 16.95 -0.94 -15.35
CA VAL A 789 17.74 -2.03 -15.96
C VAL A 789 17.04 -2.79 -17.10
N LEU A 790 15.71 -2.68 -17.23
CA LEU A 790 14.96 -3.42 -18.26
C LEU A 790 15.01 -2.68 -19.61
N ALA A 791 15.34 -3.40 -20.68
CA ALA A 791 15.48 -2.84 -22.03
C ALA A 791 14.18 -2.19 -22.56
N GLU A 792 13.01 -2.72 -22.20
CA GLU A 792 11.71 -2.12 -22.52
C GLU A 792 11.52 -0.75 -21.87
N ASN A 793 11.94 -0.57 -20.62
CA ASN A 793 11.87 0.73 -19.95
C ASN A 793 12.89 1.70 -20.55
N GLN A 794 14.09 1.22 -20.89
CA GLN A 794 15.11 2.03 -21.57
C GLN A 794 14.63 2.50 -22.94
N ASN A 795 13.84 1.68 -23.66
CA ASN A 795 13.22 2.08 -24.93
C ASN A 795 12.12 3.13 -24.73
N VAL A 796 11.30 3.02 -23.67
CA VAL A 796 10.32 4.06 -23.31
C VAL A 796 11.02 5.38 -22.95
N LEU A 797 12.06 5.36 -22.13
CA LEU A 797 12.82 6.58 -21.79
C LEU A 797 13.52 7.18 -23.02
N ALA A 798 14.15 6.36 -23.85
CA ALA A 798 14.78 6.83 -25.10
C ALA A 798 13.77 7.38 -26.11
N PHE A 799 12.53 6.87 -26.09
CA PHE A 799 11.40 7.45 -26.83
C PHE A 799 11.00 8.81 -26.27
N GLU A 800 10.82 8.95 -24.94
CA GLU A 800 10.52 10.24 -24.32
C GLU A 800 11.64 11.25 -24.62
N ASP A 801 12.91 10.91 -24.37
CA ASP A 801 14.06 11.77 -24.65
C ASP A 801 14.13 12.21 -26.13
N ALA A 802 13.76 11.34 -27.09
CA ALA A 802 13.70 11.71 -28.50
C ALA A 802 12.56 12.71 -28.82
N VAL A 803 11.40 12.57 -28.17
CA VAL A 803 10.29 13.52 -28.31
C VAL A 803 10.63 14.86 -27.64
N LEU A 804 11.24 14.83 -26.46
CA LEU A 804 11.67 16.03 -25.72
C LEU A 804 12.74 16.80 -26.50
N ALA A 805 13.79 16.13 -27.00
CA ALA A 805 14.83 16.78 -27.80
C ALA A 805 14.26 17.42 -29.09
N GLN A 806 13.28 16.78 -29.72
CA GLN A 806 12.60 17.34 -30.89
C GLN A 806 11.70 18.54 -30.50
N ALA A 807 10.99 18.46 -29.37
CA ALA A 807 10.19 19.55 -28.81
C ALA A 807 11.05 20.79 -28.46
N ASP A 808 12.19 20.58 -27.80
CA ASP A 808 13.18 21.62 -27.47
C ASP A 808 13.70 22.29 -28.74
N SER A 809 14.00 21.52 -29.80
CA SER A 809 14.43 22.06 -31.10
C SER A 809 13.38 22.94 -31.78
N GLN A 810 12.10 22.69 -31.47
CA GLN A 810 10.93 23.45 -31.94
C GLN A 810 10.51 24.58 -30.98
N GLY A 811 11.23 24.78 -29.87
CA GLY A 811 10.96 25.83 -28.89
C GLY A 811 9.72 25.60 -28.01
N LEU A 812 9.31 24.35 -27.82
CA LEU A 812 8.26 23.98 -26.88
C LEU A 812 8.78 24.07 -25.44
N THR A 813 7.90 24.36 -24.50
CA THR A 813 8.19 24.19 -23.07
C THR A 813 8.17 22.72 -22.68
N THR A 814 8.80 22.37 -21.55
CA THR A 814 8.84 21.01 -21.01
C THR A 814 7.43 20.42 -20.80
N ASP A 815 6.49 21.21 -20.28
CA ASP A 815 5.10 20.77 -20.08
C ASP A 815 4.38 20.50 -21.41
N GLU A 816 4.60 21.33 -22.44
CA GLU A 816 4.11 21.06 -23.80
C GLU A 816 4.75 19.80 -24.37
N ALA A 817 6.05 19.60 -24.18
CA ALA A 817 6.78 18.44 -24.69
C ALA A 817 6.26 17.12 -24.11
N TYR A 818 5.97 17.07 -22.80
CA TYR A 818 5.34 15.89 -22.19
C TYR A 818 3.87 15.70 -22.57
N LEU A 819 3.13 16.78 -22.87
CA LEU A 819 1.81 16.65 -23.50
C LEU A 819 1.92 16.01 -24.90
N GLU A 820 2.95 16.33 -25.69
CA GLU A 820 3.19 15.66 -26.97
C GLU A 820 3.56 14.17 -26.79
N VAL A 821 4.39 13.83 -25.80
CA VAL A 821 4.65 12.42 -25.41
C VAL A 821 3.34 11.68 -25.09
N GLN A 822 2.42 12.32 -24.37
CA GLN A 822 1.10 11.75 -24.05
C GLN A 822 0.27 11.54 -25.33
N LYS A 823 0.16 12.55 -26.21
CA LYS A 823 -0.58 12.44 -27.49
C LYS A 823 -0.04 11.29 -28.35
N MET A 824 1.28 11.16 -28.47
CA MET A 824 1.92 10.10 -29.23
C MET A 824 1.68 8.71 -28.62
N ASN A 825 1.65 8.60 -27.29
CA ASN A 825 1.25 7.35 -26.60
C ASN A 825 -0.22 6.98 -26.83
N LEU A 826 -1.15 7.94 -26.88
CA LEU A 826 -2.56 7.68 -27.19
C LEU A 826 -2.73 7.17 -28.63
N LEU A 827 -1.98 7.74 -29.58
CA LEU A 827 -1.96 7.29 -30.97
C LEU A 827 -1.35 5.89 -31.14
N LEU A 828 -0.26 5.61 -30.41
CA LEU A 828 0.33 4.28 -30.31
C LEU A 828 -0.68 3.25 -29.75
N GLN A 829 -1.40 3.60 -28.68
CA GLN A 829 -2.44 2.72 -28.12
C GLN A 829 -3.60 2.48 -29.10
N GLU A 830 -4.10 3.54 -29.75
CA GLU A 830 -5.26 3.45 -30.62
C GLU A 830 -4.98 2.68 -31.92
N ASN A 831 -3.77 2.82 -32.47
CA ASN A 831 -3.45 2.36 -33.82
C ASN A 831 -2.48 1.16 -33.87
N CYS A 832 -1.72 0.88 -32.81
CA CYS A 832 -0.64 -0.12 -32.82
C CYS A 832 -0.73 -1.19 -31.72
N MET A 833 -1.57 -0.98 -30.71
CA MET A 833 -1.69 -1.86 -29.55
C MET A 833 -3.07 -2.53 -29.48
N PRO A 834 -3.18 -3.66 -28.76
CA PRO A 834 -4.47 -4.30 -28.50
C PRO A 834 -5.44 -3.34 -27.81
N GLY A 835 -6.69 -3.32 -28.26
CA GLY A 835 -7.74 -2.43 -27.73
C GLY A 835 -7.90 -1.12 -28.50
N SER A 836 -8.42 -0.11 -27.79
CA SER A 836 -8.67 1.26 -28.26
C SER A 836 -8.77 2.18 -27.06
N VAL A 837 -8.45 3.47 -27.22
CA VAL A 837 -8.67 4.45 -26.13
C VAL A 837 -10.17 4.73 -26.05
N ALA A 838 -10.79 4.32 -24.94
CA ALA A 838 -12.24 4.39 -24.75
C ALA A 838 -12.63 5.35 -23.60
N ASP A 839 -13.84 5.90 -23.70
CA ASP A 839 -14.48 6.63 -22.61
C ASP A 839 -15.14 5.64 -21.63
N PHE A 840 -15.47 6.12 -20.43
CA PHE A 840 -16.29 5.39 -19.47
C PHE A 840 -17.67 5.05 -20.06
N THR A 841 -18.19 3.86 -19.74
CA THR A 841 -19.57 3.51 -20.14
C THR A 841 -20.60 4.38 -19.39
N PRO A 842 -21.81 4.60 -19.94
CA PRO A 842 -22.85 5.38 -19.26
C PRO A 842 -23.19 4.85 -17.86
N GLU A 843 -23.15 3.53 -17.68
CA GLU A 843 -23.41 2.86 -16.39
C GLU A 843 -22.29 3.17 -15.39
N PHE A 844 -21.02 3.10 -15.81
CA PHE A 844 -19.89 3.47 -14.95
C PHE A 844 -19.94 4.96 -14.57
N LYS A 845 -20.27 5.84 -15.53
CA LYS A 845 -20.43 7.28 -15.25
C LYS A 845 -21.53 7.55 -14.22
N ALA A 846 -22.64 6.83 -14.29
CA ALA A 846 -23.73 6.96 -13.32
C ALA A 846 -23.32 6.47 -11.91
N GLU A 847 -22.68 5.29 -11.85
CA GLU A 847 -22.21 4.65 -10.60
C GLU A 847 -21.14 5.49 -9.88
N TRP A 848 -20.18 6.07 -10.62
CA TRP A 848 -19.08 6.87 -10.09
C TRP A 848 -19.34 8.38 -10.12
N HIS A 849 -20.56 8.80 -10.47
CA HIS A 849 -20.99 10.21 -10.57
C HIS A 849 -20.12 11.08 -11.49
N ILE A 850 -19.53 10.49 -12.53
CA ILE A 850 -18.65 11.17 -13.50
C ILE A 850 -19.50 11.91 -14.54
N THR A 851 -19.32 13.22 -14.65
CA THR A 851 -20.06 14.09 -15.57
C THR A 851 -19.37 14.34 -16.91
N GLY A 852 -18.06 14.07 -17.01
CA GLY A 852 -17.23 14.29 -18.20
C GLY A 852 -16.91 13.01 -18.98
N SER A 853 -15.93 13.11 -19.89
CA SER A 853 -15.25 11.97 -20.51
C SER A 853 -13.91 11.71 -19.82
N SER A 854 -13.34 10.51 -19.98
CA SER A 854 -11.96 10.24 -19.53
C SER A 854 -10.97 11.19 -20.22
N LYS A 855 -9.97 11.67 -19.46
CA LYS A 855 -8.98 12.67 -19.93
C LYS A 855 -8.24 12.17 -21.18
N SER A 856 -7.89 10.88 -21.22
CA SER A 856 -7.26 10.20 -22.36
C SER A 856 -8.16 10.10 -23.60
N PHE A 857 -9.44 9.77 -23.43
CA PHE A 857 -10.39 9.73 -24.55
C PHE A 857 -10.62 11.13 -25.14
N ALA A 858 -10.84 12.14 -24.28
CA ALA A 858 -11.03 13.53 -24.71
C ALA A 858 -9.84 14.03 -25.52
N LEU A 859 -8.61 13.85 -25.02
CA LEU A 859 -7.39 14.23 -25.73
C LEU A 859 -7.26 13.51 -27.09
N LEU A 860 -7.63 12.22 -27.18
CA LEU A 860 -7.64 11.52 -28.47
C LEU A 860 -8.68 12.09 -29.44
N GLN A 861 -9.86 12.52 -28.97
CA GLN A 861 -10.83 13.19 -29.84
C GLN A 861 -10.29 14.54 -30.35
N ASP A 862 -9.62 15.31 -29.50
CA ASP A 862 -9.01 16.60 -29.91
C ASP A 862 -7.88 16.41 -30.93
N ILE A 863 -7.09 15.33 -30.82
CA ILE A 863 -6.11 14.94 -31.84
C ILE A 863 -6.82 14.59 -33.15
N LYS A 864 -7.84 13.70 -33.09
CA LYS A 864 -8.59 13.20 -34.26
C LYS A 864 -9.40 14.28 -34.99
N SER A 865 -9.89 15.30 -34.28
CA SER A 865 -10.58 16.45 -34.86
C SER A 865 -9.63 17.50 -35.46
N GLY A 866 -8.33 17.42 -35.18
CA GLY A 866 -7.35 18.46 -35.50
C GLY A 866 -7.43 19.69 -34.59
N THR A 867 -8.16 19.61 -33.48
CA THR A 867 -8.24 20.68 -32.47
C THR A 867 -6.94 20.79 -31.66
N ASN A 868 -6.31 19.65 -31.36
CA ASN A 868 -5.06 19.56 -30.61
C ASN A 868 -4.12 18.49 -31.23
N PRO A 869 -3.64 18.69 -32.48
CA PRO A 869 -2.81 17.71 -33.18
C PRO A 869 -1.45 17.53 -32.51
N VAL A 870 -0.72 16.48 -32.90
CA VAL A 870 0.71 16.34 -32.54
C VAL A 870 1.52 17.43 -33.22
N ARG A 871 2.30 18.18 -32.44
CA ARG A 871 3.15 19.31 -32.89
C ARG A 871 4.57 18.90 -33.26
N ILE A 872 5.01 17.74 -32.78
CA ILE A 872 6.35 17.19 -32.99
C ILE A 872 6.54 16.89 -34.48
N GLU A 873 7.54 17.51 -35.10
CA GLU A 873 7.92 17.20 -36.47
C GLU A 873 8.42 15.75 -36.56
N HIS A 874 8.06 15.05 -37.64
CA HIS A 874 8.45 13.65 -37.87
C HIS A 874 8.03 12.66 -36.75
N TRP A 875 6.96 12.97 -35.99
CA TRP A 875 6.51 12.12 -34.87
C TRP A 875 6.20 10.66 -35.25
N GLN A 876 5.74 10.42 -36.48
CA GLN A 876 5.50 9.05 -37.00
C GLN A 876 6.81 8.27 -37.19
N ASP A 877 7.89 8.96 -37.57
CA ASP A 877 9.22 8.35 -37.76
C ASP A 877 9.84 8.03 -36.38
N ILE A 878 9.59 8.87 -35.37
CA ILE A 878 9.94 8.60 -33.98
C ILE A 878 9.20 7.35 -33.47
N LEU A 879 7.86 7.29 -33.56
CA LEU A 879 7.12 6.10 -33.14
C LEU A 879 7.55 4.84 -33.90
N SER A 880 7.78 4.94 -35.21
CA SER A 880 8.25 3.84 -36.05
C SER A 880 9.61 3.30 -35.58
N LYS A 881 10.55 4.20 -35.24
CA LYS A 881 11.87 3.85 -34.70
C LYS A 881 11.80 3.07 -33.39
N PHE A 882 10.93 3.47 -32.46
CA PHE A 882 10.91 2.90 -31.09
C PHE A 882 9.91 1.74 -30.91
N TYR A 883 8.83 1.69 -31.67
CA TYR A 883 7.75 0.70 -31.50
C TYR A 883 7.39 -0.08 -32.78
N ASN A 884 8.10 0.16 -33.89
CA ASN A 884 7.83 -0.44 -35.21
C ASN A 884 6.37 -0.26 -35.66
N CYS A 885 5.78 0.90 -35.35
CA CYS A 885 4.47 1.34 -35.82
C CYS A 885 4.45 2.85 -35.99
N ARG A 886 3.79 3.37 -37.04
CA ARG A 886 3.75 4.81 -37.33
C ARG A 886 2.74 5.59 -36.48
N GLY A 887 1.76 4.93 -35.88
CA GLY A 887 0.75 5.53 -35.01
C GLY A 887 -0.31 6.41 -35.69
N ASP A 888 -0.22 6.67 -37.00
CA ASP A 888 -1.19 7.47 -37.77
C ASP A 888 -2.28 6.64 -38.47
N VAL A 889 -2.00 5.36 -38.75
CA VAL A 889 -2.92 4.41 -39.38
C VAL A 889 -3.08 3.19 -38.47
N LYS A 890 -4.31 2.71 -38.27
CA LYS A 890 -4.56 1.50 -37.49
C LYS A 890 -3.98 0.28 -38.21
N GLU A 891 -2.93 -0.29 -37.63
CA GLU A 891 -2.33 -1.53 -38.09
C GLU A 891 -3.21 -2.73 -37.67
N VAL A 892 -3.08 -3.85 -38.36
CA VAL A 892 -3.82 -5.08 -38.01
C VAL A 892 -3.04 -5.79 -36.90
N VAL A 893 -3.36 -5.42 -35.65
CA VAL A 893 -2.74 -5.93 -34.41
C VAL A 893 -3.20 -7.35 -34.08
#